data_AF-A0A5E8GU30-F1
#
_entry.id   AF-A0A5E8GU30-F1
#
_cell.length_a   1.000
_cell.length_b   1.000
_cell.length_c   1.000
_cell.angle_alpha   90.00
_cell.angle_beta   90.00
_cell.angle_gamma   90.00
#
_symmetry.space_group_name_H-M   'P 1'
#
loop_
_entity.id
_entity.type
_entity.pdbx_description
1 polymer ?
#
loop_
_entity_poly.entity_id
_entity_poly.type
_entity_poly.pdbx_seq_one_letter_code
_entity_poly.pdbx_strand_id
1 'polypeptide(L)'
;MARFISCLVAAIAAALLAGTPAKASPASALEHVVSVLPVWPGHQQGGAGARPGRAPEASGVVVREGLIATAWHVIEPATRIDVRLSDGRILPARLVAQDASTDIALLSIDEPIKPIEIAETPAIAQPVCAIANAFGLGLSITCGVVSALNVSNAGFNTVEDFVQTDAAANPGSSGGALVDKDGQLVGMVSAIFASDADANIGVNFAVSSQLLLRVTDALMADGSVTYLESGWRLNRARRSQLAEIAAPVVVSVDSGGPAERAGIIVGDQIVTIGARRVLSPRDATAAVAILPETTDQVSLTLQRSGETKTVSLSFAEETAQVASQRETAKDPDCPYPEDVCQMRQSVFPVSSFDPVGSATRIADDLLVTNRHVVGNSKTATVHTPSGPKTAIVVPSAYSGDLALLQVDGLPDGSVIPALNASPAVSPERTGAFYAIGADIARKQVRVFDPGELLSPPAGDGVFARLHVTAQMQPGVSGGGLVDAAGRLVGIAVGGGDGRFEAIPLGDVSKLLDLRSDRQADRVTEELGSGFEDCAALLDESGGGQSGAPGTTDLTTICSKAANHGQLLKAGRILAQAGQFDEAIRMHGQAVAQVPNSINSRMSLLVSLQLGGRFAEMTGHARKLMELAPNDPQALRFSIQSGVWGGNPELAEDGYAALLKADPRQAQAARRFIDAAPPAPPRR
;
A
#
# COMPACT_ATOMS: atom_id res chain seq x y z
N MET A 1 -60.01 52.89 -20.82
CA MET A 1 -59.92 51.94 -19.69
C MET A 1 -59.69 50.49 -20.11
N ALA A 2 -60.41 49.95 -21.10
CA ALA A 2 -60.27 48.55 -21.53
C ALA A 2 -58.88 48.13 -22.07
N ARG A 3 -58.11 49.06 -22.69
CA ARG A 3 -56.75 48.77 -23.19
C ARG A 3 -55.66 48.74 -22.12
N PHE A 4 -55.88 49.36 -20.95
CA PHE A 4 -54.91 49.35 -19.86
C PHE A 4 -55.02 48.09 -18.98
N ILE A 5 -56.23 47.54 -18.85
CA ILE A 5 -56.46 46.31 -18.08
C ILE A 5 -55.91 45.08 -18.82
N SER A 6 -55.95 45.08 -20.17
CA SER A 6 -55.45 43.96 -20.98
C SER A 6 -53.91 43.83 -20.97
N CYS A 7 -53.17 44.94 -20.81
CA CYS A 7 -51.71 44.90 -20.66
C CYS A 7 -51.27 44.49 -19.26
N LEU A 8 -52.05 44.81 -18.21
CA LEU A 8 -51.71 44.42 -16.84
C LEU A 8 -51.96 42.93 -16.57
N VAL A 9 -53.03 42.36 -17.15
CA VAL A 9 -53.33 40.92 -17.05
C VAL A 9 -52.33 40.09 -17.87
N ALA A 10 -51.86 40.59 -19.01
CA ALA A 10 -50.80 39.94 -19.80
C ALA A 10 -49.42 40.00 -19.09
N ALA A 11 -49.11 41.09 -18.38
CA ALA A 11 -47.87 41.23 -17.60
C ALA A 11 -47.87 40.33 -16.35
N ILE A 12 -49.02 40.14 -15.69
CA ILE A 12 -49.13 39.24 -14.53
C ILE A 12 -49.15 37.76 -14.97
N ALA A 13 -49.76 37.44 -16.11
CA ALA A 13 -49.71 36.08 -16.69
C ALA A 13 -48.31 35.70 -17.19
N ALA A 14 -47.52 36.66 -17.70
CA ALA A 14 -46.12 36.45 -18.08
C ALA A 14 -45.18 36.31 -16.87
N ALA A 15 -45.50 36.95 -15.73
CA ALA A 15 -44.73 36.81 -14.50
C ALA A 15 -45.03 35.50 -13.74
N LEU A 16 -46.20 34.89 -13.94
CA LEU A 16 -46.58 33.61 -13.32
C LEU A 16 -46.17 32.37 -14.13
N LEU A 17 -45.65 32.54 -15.35
CA LEU A 17 -45.14 31.46 -16.21
C LEU A 17 -43.62 31.51 -16.42
N ALA A 18 -42.92 32.43 -15.76
CA ALA A 18 -41.46 32.55 -15.80
C ALA A 18 -40.77 31.93 -14.56
N GLY A 19 -41.36 30.88 -14.00
CA GLY A 19 -40.61 29.92 -13.18
C GLY A 19 -39.72 29.08 -14.09
N THR A 20 -38.71 29.68 -14.72
CA THR A 20 -37.61 28.89 -15.28
C THR A 20 -37.01 28.12 -14.11
N PRO A 21 -36.93 26.78 -14.15
CA PRO A 21 -36.16 26.06 -13.13
C PRO A 21 -34.78 26.73 -13.10
N ALA A 22 -34.31 27.09 -11.91
CA ALA A 22 -32.95 27.58 -11.75
C ALA A 22 -32.04 26.65 -12.54
N LYS A 23 -31.35 27.17 -13.56
CA LYS A 23 -30.44 26.34 -14.36
C LYS A 23 -29.51 25.64 -13.38
N ALA A 24 -29.56 24.32 -13.37
CA ALA A 24 -28.65 23.49 -12.60
C ALA A 24 -27.22 23.99 -12.85
N SER A 25 -26.47 24.14 -11.78
CA SER A 25 -25.14 24.75 -11.75
C SER A 25 -24.32 23.96 -10.75
N PRO A 26 -22.99 23.83 -10.92
CA PRO A 26 -22.15 23.14 -9.95
C PRO A 26 -22.34 23.68 -8.51
N ALA A 27 -22.73 24.95 -8.38
CA ALA A 27 -23.00 25.55 -7.08
C ALA A 27 -24.21 24.94 -6.33
N SER A 28 -25.21 24.39 -7.02
CA SER A 28 -26.33 23.74 -6.32
C SER A 28 -25.89 22.45 -5.62
N ALA A 29 -24.83 21.80 -6.10
CA ALA A 29 -24.31 20.60 -5.47
C ALA A 29 -23.62 20.84 -4.10
N LEU A 30 -23.38 22.10 -3.70
CA LEU A 30 -22.84 22.45 -2.38
C LEU A 30 -23.72 21.93 -1.23
N GLU A 31 -25.04 21.81 -1.43
CA GLU A 31 -25.94 21.31 -0.38
C GLU A 31 -25.80 19.81 -0.10
N HIS A 32 -25.16 19.08 -1.01
CA HIS A 32 -24.90 17.63 -0.90
C HIS A 32 -23.47 17.30 -0.48
N VAL A 33 -22.62 18.31 -0.24
CA VAL A 33 -21.23 18.13 0.20
C VAL A 33 -21.08 18.66 1.60
N VAL A 34 -20.39 17.91 2.45
CA VAL A 34 -20.13 18.26 3.85
C VAL A 34 -18.63 18.34 4.13
N SER A 35 -18.27 19.13 5.13
CA SER A 35 -16.94 19.05 5.75
C SER A 35 -16.94 17.89 6.74
N VAL A 36 -16.00 16.96 6.62
CA VAL A 36 -15.80 15.87 7.58
C VAL A 36 -14.75 16.29 8.60
N LEU A 37 -15.09 16.18 9.88
CA LEU A 37 -14.32 16.70 11.00
C LEU A 37 -13.90 15.52 11.92
N PRO A 38 -12.91 14.72 11.52
CA PRO A 38 -12.43 13.63 12.36
C PRO A 38 -11.83 14.16 13.66
N VAL A 39 -12.12 13.48 14.77
CA VAL A 39 -11.50 13.71 16.07
C VAL A 39 -10.41 12.67 16.27
N TRP A 40 -9.17 13.10 16.18
CA TRP A 40 -8.00 12.22 16.27
C TRP A 40 -7.72 11.82 17.73
N PRO A 41 -7.03 10.68 17.97
CA PRO A 41 -6.76 10.19 19.32
C PRO A 41 -6.03 11.26 20.15
N GLY A 42 -6.49 11.46 21.39
CA GLY A 42 -5.94 12.49 22.29
C GLY A 42 -6.58 13.88 22.15
N HIS A 43 -7.52 14.08 21.23
CA HIS A 43 -8.21 15.35 21.03
C HIS A 43 -9.72 15.25 21.28
N GLN A 44 -10.36 16.40 21.51
CA GLN A 44 -11.79 16.51 21.87
C GLN A 44 -12.62 17.28 20.84
N GLN A 45 -11.96 18.03 19.95
CA GLN A 45 -12.58 18.90 18.95
C GLN A 45 -12.43 18.29 17.55
N GLY A 46 -13.50 18.32 16.76
CA GLY A 46 -13.47 17.91 15.35
C GLY A 46 -12.46 18.75 14.57
N GLY A 47 -11.61 18.10 13.80
CA GLY A 47 -10.52 18.74 13.07
C GLY A 47 -9.25 18.98 13.88
N ALA A 48 -9.21 18.63 15.17
CA ALA A 48 -8.01 18.76 15.99
C ALA A 48 -7.21 17.44 16.04
N GLY A 49 -5.88 17.54 16.00
CA GLY A 49 -4.98 16.40 16.13
C GLY A 49 -4.57 15.69 14.84
N ALA A 50 -4.87 16.29 13.68
CA ALA A 50 -4.31 15.80 12.44
C ALA A 50 -2.78 15.87 12.48
N ARG A 51 -2.13 14.80 12.02
CA ARG A 51 -0.67 14.74 11.90
C ARG A 51 -0.17 15.83 10.94
N PRO A 52 1.04 16.40 11.14
CA PRO A 52 1.64 17.31 10.16
C PRO A 52 1.59 16.73 8.74
N GLY A 53 1.21 17.54 7.75
CA GLY A 53 1.03 17.11 6.36
C GLY A 53 -0.33 16.46 6.04
N ARG A 54 -1.21 16.24 7.03
CA ARG A 54 -2.62 15.90 6.82
C ARG A 54 -3.49 17.12 7.10
N ALA A 55 -4.53 17.32 6.28
CA ALA A 55 -5.50 18.34 6.58
C ALA A 55 -6.26 18.00 7.88
N PRO A 56 -6.53 19.01 8.72
CA PRO A 56 -7.31 18.83 9.94
C PRO A 56 -8.71 18.28 9.65
N GLU A 57 -9.29 18.73 8.54
CA GLU A 57 -10.63 18.39 8.09
C GLU A 57 -10.57 17.75 6.69
N ALA A 58 -11.62 17.03 6.33
CA ALA A 58 -11.82 16.41 5.03
C ALA A 58 -13.19 16.81 4.46
N SER A 59 -13.62 16.11 3.41
CA SER A 59 -14.89 16.34 2.73
C SER A 59 -15.69 15.04 2.66
N GLY A 60 -16.99 15.15 2.41
CA GLY A 60 -17.88 14.00 2.21
C GLY A 60 -19.00 14.37 1.24
N VAL A 61 -19.53 13.38 0.53
CA VAL A 61 -20.66 13.53 -0.40
C VAL A 61 -21.85 12.72 0.09
N VAL A 62 -23.04 13.32 0.13
CA VAL A 62 -24.28 12.62 0.47
C VAL A 62 -24.69 11.74 -0.70
N VAL A 63 -24.60 10.42 -0.55
CA VAL A 63 -24.86 9.42 -1.61
C VAL A 63 -26.21 8.73 -1.46
N ARG A 64 -26.78 8.72 -0.25
CA ARG A 64 -28.18 8.38 0.05
C ARG A 64 -28.67 9.31 1.15
N GLU A 65 -29.98 9.35 1.41
CA GLU A 65 -30.55 10.24 2.42
C GLU A 65 -29.87 10.02 3.79
N GLY A 66 -29.18 11.06 4.30
CA GLY A 66 -28.42 11.00 5.55
C GLY A 66 -27.17 10.09 5.55
N LEU A 67 -26.78 9.53 4.39
CA LEU A 67 -25.60 8.67 4.22
C LEU A 67 -24.54 9.38 3.39
N ILE A 68 -23.36 9.56 3.97
CA ILE A 68 -22.24 10.30 3.40
C ILE A 68 -21.12 9.33 3.04
N ALA A 69 -20.65 9.38 1.80
CA ALA A 69 -19.38 8.76 1.42
C ALA A 69 -18.21 9.72 1.65
N THR A 70 -17.11 9.20 2.15
CA THR A 70 -15.84 9.93 2.32
C THR A 70 -14.65 9.01 2.06
N ALA A 71 -13.43 9.55 2.09
CA ALA A 71 -12.23 8.75 1.95
C ALA A 71 -11.91 7.99 3.24
N TRP A 72 -11.59 6.70 3.17
CA TRP A 72 -11.29 5.89 4.35
C TRP A 72 -10.06 6.42 5.10
N HIS A 73 -8.98 6.75 4.39
CA HIS A 73 -7.71 7.19 4.98
C HIS A 73 -7.82 8.47 5.81
N VAL A 74 -8.86 9.28 5.62
CA VAL A 74 -9.08 10.51 6.39
C VAL A 74 -9.76 10.25 7.74
N ILE A 75 -10.50 9.15 7.89
CA ILE A 75 -11.24 8.81 9.11
C ILE A 75 -10.71 7.55 9.81
N GLU A 76 -9.84 6.75 9.17
CA GLU A 76 -9.32 5.50 9.73
C GLU A 76 -8.88 5.60 11.20
N PRO A 77 -8.16 6.66 11.61
CA PRO A 77 -7.67 6.77 12.98
C PRO A 77 -8.59 7.58 13.89
N ALA A 78 -9.76 8.03 13.40
CA ALA A 78 -10.67 8.89 14.14
C ALA A 78 -11.38 8.13 15.27
N THR A 79 -11.44 8.76 16.45
CA THR A 79 -12.15 8.23 17.62
C THR A 79 -13.62 8.68 17.67
N ARG A 80 -13.91 9.83 17.06
CA ARG A 80 -15.24 10.39 16.84
C ARG A 80 -15.22 11.10 15.49
N ILE A 81 -16.35 11.16 14.82
CA ILE A 81 -16.49 11.87 13.55
C ILE A 81 -17.63 12.87 13.70
N ASP A 82 -17.34 14.14 13.49
CA ASP A 82 -18.35 15.18 13.34
C ASP A 82 -18.41 15.57 11.84
N VAL A 83 -19.52 16.15 11.39
CA VAL A 83 -19.65 16.71 10.04
C VAL A 83 -20.27 18.09 10.12
N ARG A 84 -19.74 19.01 9.32
CA ARG A 84 -20.26 20.37 9.19
C ARG A 84 -20.95 20.52 7.83
N LEU A 85 -22.22 20.90 7.89
CA LEU A 85 -23.06 21.13 6.73
C LEU A 85 -22.71 22.47 6.06
N SER A 86 -23.21 22.68 4.84
CA SER A 86 -23.02 23.92 4.09
C SER A 86 -23.65 25.15 4.76
N ASP A 87 -24.68 24.95 5.61
CA ASP A 87 -25.30 25.99 6.45
C ASP A 87 -24.52 26.28 7.75
N GLY A 88 -23.42 25.56 8.00
CA GLY A 88 -22.55 25.72 9.16
C GLY A 88 -22.92 24.88 10.39
N ARG A 89 -24.06 24.18 10.40
CA ARG A 89 -24.41 23.26 11.50
C ARG A 89 -23.41 22.11 11.58
N ILE A 90 -23.05 21.73 12.81
CA ILE A 90 -22.16 20.58 13.10
C ILE A 90 -23.00 19.48 13.73
N LEU A 91 -22.95 18.29 13.13
CA LEU A 91 -23.69 17.12 13.56
C LEU A 91 -22.73 15.95 13.83
N PRO A 92 -23.00 15.09 14.83
CA PRO A 92 -22.25 13.86 15.00
C PRO A 92 -22.53 12.90 13.84
N ALA A 93 -21.50 12.23 13.36
CA ALA A 93 -21.60 11.17 12.36
C ALA A 93 -21.11 9.84 12.92
N ARG A 94 -21.69 8.74 12.44
CA ARG A 94 -21.25 7.38 12.78
C ARG A 94 -20.72 6.67 11.54
N LEU A 95 -19.57 6.04 11.68
CA LEU A 95 -19.05 5.10 10.68
C LEU A 95 -20.02 3.91 10.57
N VAL A 96 -20.53 3.69 9.36
CA VAL A 96 -21.46 2.59 9.03
C VAL A 96 -20.68 1.39 8.55
N ALA A 97 -19.80 1.61 7.56
CA ALA A 97 -19.02 0.57 6.90
C ALA A 97 -17.86 1.22 6.11
N GLN A 98 -16.90 0.40 5.68
CA GLN A 98 -15.71 0.86 4.97
C GLN A 98 -15.17 -0.23 4.05
N ASP A 99 -14.46 0.18 3.01
CA ASP A 99 -13.63 -0.68 2.19
C ASP A 99 -12.24 -0.03 2.01
N ALA A 100 -11.26 -0.56 2.74
CA ALA A 100 -9.88 -0.08 2.67
C ALA A 100 -9.23 -0.35 1.30
N SER A 101 -9.75 -1.31 0.51
CA SER A 101 -9.18 -1.65 -0.78
C SER A 101 -9.43 -0.60 -1.87
N THR A 102 -10.50 0.20 -1.71
CA THR A 102 -10.90 1.31 -2.60
C THR A 102 -10.77 2.69 -1.95
N ASP A 103 -10.42 2.74 -0.66
CA ASP A 103 -10.34 3.97 0.14
C ASP A 103 -11.71 4.67 0.31
N ILE A 104 -12.80 3.92 0.42
CA ILE A 104 -14.17 4.45 0.60
C ILE A 104 -14.66 4.10 2.00
N ALA A 105 -15.30 5.07 2.67
CA ALA A 105 -16.04 4.84 3.89
C ALA A 105 -17.41 5.52 3.87
N LEU A 106 -18.37 4.92 4.58
CA LEU A 106 -19.73 5.39 4.70
C LEU A 106 -20.01 5.88 6.12
N LEU A 107 -20.52 7.11 6.23
CA LEU A 107 -20.93 7.75 7.46
C LEU A 107 -22.45 7.97 7.46
N SER A 108 -23.08 7.85 8.62
CA SER A 108 -24.49 8.20 8.81
C SER A 108 -24.64 9.41 9.73
N ILE A 109 -25.59 10.27 9.41
CA ILE A 109 -26.05 11.39 10.25
C ILE A 109 -27.56 11.33 10.48
N ASP A 110 -28.01 11.98 11.56
CA ASP A 110 -29.43 12.14 11.89
C ASP A 110 -29.98 13.43 11.29
N GLU A 111 -29.88 13.58 9.98
CA GLU A 111 -30.44 14.69 9.20
C GLU A 111 -30.77 14.20 7.77
N PRO A 112 -32.01 14.39 7.29
CA PRO A 112 -32.46 13.90 5.98
C PRO A 112 -31.99 14.79 4.83
N ILE A 113 -30.68 14.83 4.59
CA ILE A 113 -30.09 15.52 3.44
C ILE A 113 -30.29 14.67 2.19
N LYS A 114 -30.84 15.25 1.12
CA LYS A 114 -31.03 14.55 -0.15
C LYS A 114 -29.69 14.12 -0.75
N PRO A 115 -29.61 12.95 -1.41
CA PRO A 115 -28.41 12.53 -2.10
C PRO A 115 -28.14 13.41 -3.32
N ILE A 116 -26.86 13.52 -3.66
CA ILE A 116 -26.43 14.11 -4.92
C ILE A 116 -26.91 13.24 -6.09
N GLU A 117 -27.32 13.88 -7.18
CA GLU A 117 -27.63 13.17 -8.42
C GLU A 117 -26.36 12.59 -9.05
N ILE A 118 -26.45 11.42 -9.67
CA ILE A 118 -25.32 10.76 -10.32
C ILE A 118 -25.32 11.13 -11.80
N ALA A 119 -24.15 11.56 -12.30
CA ALA A 119 -23.97 11.88 -13.70
C ALA A 119 -23.85 10.60 -14.55
N GLU A 120 -24.11 10.72 -15.85
CA GLU A 120 -23.62 9.74 -16.81
C GLU A 120 -22.08 9.72 -16.83
N THR A 121 -21.50 8.66 -17.40
CA THR A 121 -20.04 8.56 -17.53
C THR A 121 -19.53 9.73 -18.39
N PRO A 122 -18.64 10.58 -17.88
CA PRO A 122 -18.21 11.78 -18.60
C PRO A 122 -17.31 11.43 -19.79
N ALA A 123 -17.15 12.37 -20.71
CA ALA A 123 -16.12 12.30 -21.76
C ALA A 123 -14.81 12.95 -21.31
N ILE A 124 -13.68 12.53 -21.90
CA ILE A 124 -12.41 13.27 -21.76
C ILE A 124 -12.60 14.69 -22.31
N ALA A 125 -11.99 15.67 -21.65
CA ALA A 125 -12.14 17.12 -21.86
C ALA A 125 -13.52 17.69 -21.47
N GLN A 126 -14.42 16.89 -20.90
CA GLN A 126 -15.66 17.41 -20.32
C GLN A 126 -15.35 18.32 -19.12
N PRO A 127 -15.93 19.53 -19.04
CA PRO A 127 -15.78 20.40 -17.89
C PRO A 127 -16.36 19.77 -16.62
N VAL A 128 -15.61 19.86 -15.53
CA VAL A 128 -15.99 19.35 -14.21
C VAL A 128 -15.54 20.32 -13.12
N CYS A 129 -16.18 20.27 -11.97
CA CYS A 129 -15.81 21.05 -10.79
C CYS A 129 -15.68 20.16 -9.55
N ALA A 130 -14.60 20.32 -8.80
CA ALA A 130 -14.43 19.74 -7.49
C ALA A 130 -15.05 20.66 -6.43
N ILE A 131 -15.87 20.10 -5.56
CA ILE A 131 -16.53 20.77 -4.44
C ILE A 131 -16.02 20.11 -3.16
N ALA A 132 -15.23 20.85 -2.37
CA ALA A 132 -14.56 20.28 -1.22
C ALA A 132 -14.06 21.32 -0.21
N ASN A 133 -13.72 20.86 0.98
CA ASN A 133 -13.15 21.62 2.09
C ASN A 133 -11.62 21.60 2.08
N ALA A 134 -11.02 22.21 1.07
CA ALA A 134 -9.57 22.30 0.97
C ALA A 134 -8.97 23.04 2.18
N PHE A 135 -7.95 22.43 2.79
CA PHE A 135 -7.21 22.91 3.97
C PHE A 135 -8.06 23.22 5.21
N GLY A 136 -9.32 22.79 5.25
CA GLY A 136 -10.25 23.15 6.35
C GLY A 136 -10.72 24.60 6.34
N LEU A 137 -10.61 25.30 5.20
CA LEU A 137 -11.00 26.72 5.07
C LEU A 137 -12.51 26.94 4.83
N GLY A 138 -13.26 25.85 4.66
CA GLY A 138 -14.66 25.84 4.25
C GLY A 138 -14.84 25.22 2.86
N LEU A 139 -16.09 24.88 2.53
CA LEU A 139 -16.43 24.34 1.23
C LEU A 139 -16.12 25.37 0.13
N SER A 140 -15.39 24.92 -0.88
CA SER A 140 -14.96 25.72 -2.03
C SER A 140 -15.15 24.93 -3.31
N ILE A 141 -15.21 25.63 -4.43
CA ILE A 141 -15.36 25.04 -5.76
C ILE A 141 -14.14 25.39 -6.61
N THR A 142 -13.51 24.38 -7.21
CA THR A 142 -12.46 24.55 -8.22
C THR A 142 -12.88 23.80 -9.46
N CYS A 143 -12.62 24.36 -10.65
CA CYS A 143 -13.07 23.73 -11.90
C CYS A 143 -11.89 23.45 -12.83
N GLY A 144 -12.09 22.45 -13.67
CA GLY A 144 -11.15 21.94 -14.66
C GLY A 144 -11.88 21.08 -15.66
N VAL A 145 -11.20 20.06 -16.17
CA VAL A 145 -11.72 19.09 -17.13
C VAL A 145 -11.41 17.67 -16.69
N VAL A 146 -12.13 16.70 -17.27
CA VAL A 146 -11.74 15.29 -17.22
C VAL A 146 -10.49 15.10 -18.09
N SER A 147 -9.36 14.77 -17.47
CA SER A 147 -8.08 14.54 -18.13
C SER A 147 -7.91 13.10 -18.61
N ALA A 148 -8.45 12.14 -17.87
CA ALA A 148 -8.44 10.71 -18.21
C ALA A 148 -9.55 9.96 -17.46
N LEU A 149 -9.90 8.78 -17.95
CA LEU A 149 -10.93 7.91 -17.36
C LEU A 149 -10.36 6.51 -17.13
N ASN A 150 -11.00 5.78 -16.23
CA ASN A 150 -10.67 4.40 -15.89
C ASN A 150 -9.20 4.24 -15.50
N VAL A 151 -8.64 5.24 -14.81
CA VAL A 151 -7.25 5.21 -14.36
C VAL A 151 -7.16 4.25 -13.18
N SER A 152 -6.48 3.11 -13.39
CA SER A 152 -6.43 1.98 -12.46
C SER A 152 -5.01 1.65 -11.96
N ASN A 153 -4.03 2.46 -12.39
CA ASN A 153 -2.60 2.24 -12.19
C ASN A 153 -1.93 3.42 -11.49
N ALA A 154 -2.71 4.19 -10.73
CA ALA A 154 -2.21 5.31 -9.96
C ALA A 154 -1.36 4.82 -8.76
N GLY A 155 -1.66 3.62 -8.24
CA GLY A 155 -0.86 2.92 -7.25
C GLY A 155 -1.11 3.35 -5.80
N PHE A 156 -2.22 4.03 -5.55
CA PHE A 156 -2.72 4.44 -4.23
C PHE A 156 -3.46 3.31 -3.52
N ASN A 157 -4.31 2.59 -4.25
CA ASN A 157 -5.22 1.60 -3.70
C ASN A 157 -5.03 0.23 -4.37
N THR A 158 -5.57 -0.82 -3.74
CA THR A 158 -5.56 -2.16 -4.33
C THR A 158 -6.55 -2.25 -5.49
N VAL A 159 -7.71 -1.60 -5.34
CA VAL A 159 -8.74 -1.46 -6.35
C VAL A 159 -8.86 0.01 -6.73
N GLU A 160 -8.61 0.32 -8.00
CA GLU A 160 -8.57 1.68 -8.52
C GLU A 160 -9.43 1.81 -9.76
N ASP A 161 -10.33 2.79 -9.75
CA ASP A 161 -11.06 3.24 -10.92
C ASP A 161 -11.27 4.74 -10.82
N PHE A 162 -10.29 5.51 -11.28
CA PHE A 162 -10.29 6.96 -11.15
C PHE A 162 -10.71 7.69 -12.42
N VAL A 163 -11.44 8.79 -12.21
CA VAL A 163 -11.54 9.92 -13.12
C VAL A 163 -10.39 10.87 -12.79
N GLN A 164 -9.48 11.10 -13.73
CA GLN A 164 -8.42 12.08 -13.57
C GLN A 164 -8.93 13.46 -13.98
N THR A 165 -8.55 14.51 -13.24
CA THR A 165 -8.91 15.90 -13.53
C THR A 165 -7.76 16.85 -13.21
N ASP A 166 -7.72 18.00 -13.88
CA ASP A 166 -6.86 19.13 -13.54
C ASP A 166 -7.54 20.14 -12.58
N ALA A 167 -8.81 19.92 -12.21
CA ALA A 167 -9.48 20.71 -11.18
C ALA A 167 -8.69 20.63 -9.87
N ALA A 168 -8.53 21.79 -9.20
CA ALA A 168 -7.65 21.89 -8.05
C ALA A 168 -8.20 21.11 -6.83
N ALA A 169 -7.56 19.99 -6.50
CA ALA A 169 -7.71 19.26 -5.24
C ALA A 169 -6.47 19.46 -4.37
N ASN A 170 -6.67 19.65 -3.07
CA ASN A 170 -5.62 19.88 -2.09
C ASN A 170 -5.90 19.02 -0.84
N PRO A 171 -4.98 18.92 0.14
CA PRO A 171 -5.29 18.32 1.43
C PRO A 171 -6.64 18.84 1.98
N GLY A 172 -7.50 17.92 2.42
CA GLY A 172 -8.87 18.22 2.87
C GLY A 172 -9.94 18.12 1.79
N SER A 173 -9.55 18.09 0.52
CA SER A 173 -10.46 17.81 -0.59
C SER A 173 -10.90 16.34 -0.68
N SER A 174 -10.16 15.42 -0.04
CA SER A 174 -10.47 13.98 -0.01
C SER A 174 -11.87 13.73 0.54
N GLY A 175 -12.64 12.91 -0.17
CA GLY A 175 -14.05 12.63 0.06
C GLY A 175 -15.01 13.67 -0.52
N GLY A 176 -14.53 14.73 -1.19
CA GLY A 176 -15.38 15.76 -1.83
C GLY A 176 -16.00 15.30 -3.15
N ALA A 177 -16.90 16.10 -3.71
CA ALA A 177 -17.57 15.76 -4.98
C ALA A 177 -16.79 16.30 -6.18
N LEU A 178 -16.65 15.51 -7.23
CA LEU A 178 -16.34 15.97 -8.58
C LEU A 178 -17.65 15.93 -9.38
N VAL A 179 -18.12 17.08 -9.84
CA VAL A 179 -19.43 17.22 -10.51
C VAL A 179 -19.30 17.76 -11.92
N ASP A 180 -20.27 17.47 -12.78
CA ASP A 180 -20.38 18.08 -14.10
C ASP A 180 -21.02 19.49 -14.04
N LYS A 181 -21.30 20.06 -15.20
CA LYS A 181 -21.92 21.40 -15.34
C LYS A 181 -23.32 21.51 -14.73
N ASP A 182 -24.02 20.39 -14.55
CA ASP A 182 -25.37 20.35 -13.98
C ASP A 182 -25.34 20.02 -12.47
N GLY A 183 -24.14 19.86 -11.89
CA GLY A 183 -23.97 19.52 -10.48
C GLY A 183 -24.16 18.03 -10.18
N GLN A 184 -24.17 17.18 -11.21
CA GLN A 184 -24.30 15.74 -11.05
C GLN A 184 -22.94 15.10 -10.79
N LEU A 185 -22.88 14.11 -9.88
CA LEU A 185 -21.67 13.47 -9.41
C LEU A 185 -21.03 12.60 -10.49
N VAL A 186 -19.81 12.98 -10.86
CA VAL A 186 -18.90 12.22 -11.73
C VAL A 186 -17.99 11.31 -10.91
N GLY A 187 -17.60 11.71 -9.71
CA GLY A 187 -16.77 10.91 -8.81
C GLY A 187 -16.49 11.56 -7.46
N MET A 188 -15.87 10.82 -6.54
CA MET A 188 -15.46 11.31 -5.23
C MET A 188 -13.97 11.63 -5.20
N VAL A 189 -13.62 12.89 -4.96
CA VAL A 189 -12.24 13.39 -4.94
C VAL A 189 -11.41 12.62 -3.91
N SER A 190 -10.25 12.11 -4.32
CA SER A 190 -9.40 11.26 -3.48
C SER A 190 -8.19 12.02 -2.89
N ALA A 191 -7.69 13.09 -3.52
CA ALA A 191 -6.55 13.95 -3.11
C ALA A 191 -5.25 13.24 -2.63
N ILE A 192 -5.11 11.92 -2.83
CA ILE A 192 -3.98 11.10 -2.38
C ILE A 192 -2.63 11.52 -3.00
N PHE A 193 -2.63 12.21 -4.15
CA PHE A 193 -1.40 12.55 -4.88
C PHE A 193 -0.57 13.72 -4.28
N ALA A 194 -1.06 14.42 -3.25
CA ALA A 194 -0.39 15.62 -2.72
C ALA A 194 0.71 15.35 -1.66
N SER A 195 1.15 14.11 -1.45
CA SER A 195 1.88 13.74 -0.23
C SER A 195 3.39 14.02 -0.21
N ASP A 196 3.90 15.03 -0.93
CA ASP A 196 5.28 15.57 -0.74
C ASP A 196 5.50 16.98 -1.36
N ALA A 197 4.54 17.50 -2.12
CA ALA A 197 4.56 18.86 -2.65
C ALA A 197 3.30 19.58 -2.21
N ASP A 198 3.44 20.67 -1.45
CA ASP A 198 2.33 21.52 -0.96
C ASP A 198 1.56 22.26 -2.09
N ALA A 199 1.59 21.77 -3.33
CA ALA A 199 0.92 22.39 -4.47
C ALA A 199 0.34 21.38 -5.46
N ASN A 200 -0.91 21.63 -5.85
CA ASN A 200 -1.55 21.00 -7.00
C ASN A 200 -0.78 21.30 -8.30
N ILE A 201 -0.38 20.26 -9.03
CA ILE A 201 0.34 20.39 -10.33
C ILE A 201 -0.54 20.09 -11.56
N GLY A 202 -1.87 20.01 -11.39
CA GLY A 202 -2.84 19.73 -12.45
C GLY A 202 -3.08 18.23 -12.70
N VAL A 203 -2.74 17.36 -11.75
CA VAL A 203 -2.99 15.90 -11.84
C VAL A 203 -3.68 15.44 -10.56
N ASN A 204 -5.00 15.28 -10.63
CA ASN A 204 -5.83 14.92 -9.48
C ASN A 204 -6.77 13.77 -9.86
N PHE A 205 -7.25 13.05 -8.85
CA PHE A 205 -8.04 11.84 -9.05
C PHE A 205 -9.31 11.88 -8.20
N ALA A 206 -10.41 11.43 -8.79
CA ALA A 206 -11.67 11.16 -8.12
C ALA A 206 -12.06 9.71 -8.39
N VAL A 207 -12.44 8.95 -7.36
CA VAL A 207 -13.01 7.62 -7.50
C VAL A 207 -14.26 7.72 -8.37
N SER A 208 -14.37 6.92 -9.42
CA SER A 208 -15.50 7.01 -10.36
C SER A 208 -16.83 6.81 -9.62
N SER A 209 -17.89 7.47 -10.09
CA SER A 209 -19.24 7.25 -9.54
C SER A 209 -19.68 5.79 -9.66
N GLN A 210 -19.23 5.06 -10.67
CA GLN A 210 -19.49 3.62 -10.84
C GLN A 210 -18.90 2.80 -9.69
N LEU A 211 -17.60 2.98 -9.39
CA LEU A 211 -16.95 2.26 -8.30
C LEU A 211 -17.52 2.69 -6.95
N LEU A 212 -17.75 3.99 -6.76
CA LEU A 212 -18.35 4.53 -5.54
C LEU A 212 -19.71 3.91 -5.23
N LEU A 213 -20.62 3.86 -6.22
CA LEU A 213 -21.94 3.28 -6.06
C LEU A 213 -21.87 1.77 -5.82
N ARG A 214 -21.05 1.05 -6.59
CA ARG A 214 -20.84 -0.39 -6.42
C ARG A 214 -20.39 -0.73 -5.00
N VAL A 215 -19.43 0.02 -4.46
CA VAL A 215 -18.93 -0.16 -3.09
C VAL A 215 -19.99 0.24 -2.08
N THR A 216 -20.66 1.37 -2.28
CA THR A 216 -21.74 1.84 -1.40
C THR A 216 -22.84 0.79 -1.27
N ASP A 217 -23.26 0.20 -2.39
CA ASP A 217 -24.34 -0.78 -2.43
C ASP A 217 -23.99 -2.06 -1.66
N ALA A 218 -22.78 -2.60 -1.84
CA ALA A 218 -22.35 -3.80 -1.09
C ALA A 218 -22.09 -3.52 0.39
N LEU A 219 -21.48 -2.38 0.73
CA LEU A 219 -21.29 -2.00 2.13
C LEU A 219 -22.63 -1.85 2.85
N MET A 220 -23.67 -1.36 2.16
CA MET A 220 -25.02 -1.26 2.72
C MET A 220 -25.77 -2.59 2.77
N ALA A 221 -25.47 -3.54 1.88
CA ALA A 221 -26.10 -4.86 1.86
C ALA A 221 -25.47 -5.80 2.90
N ASP A 222 -24.15 -5.93 2.88
CA ASP A 222 -23.42 -7.01 3.56
C ASP A 222 -22.39 -6.51 4.59
N GLY A 223 -22.15 -5.19 4.66
CA GLY A 223 -21.14 -4.58 5.54
C GLY A 223 -19.69 -4.75 5.05
N SER A 224 -19.49 -5.46 3.95
CA SER A 224 -18.20 -5.67 3.29
C SER A 224 -18.38 -5.69 1.77
N VAL A 225 -17.28 -5.55 1.02
CA VAL A 225 -17.28 -5.68 -0.44
C VAL A 225 -16.56 -6.94 -0.85
N THR A 226 -17.26 -7.85 -1.54
CA THR A 226 -16.63 -8.96 -2.26
C THR A 226 -16.44 -8.57 -3.72
N TYR A 227 -15.25 -8.84 -4.27
CA TYR A 227 -14.95 -8.61 -5.67
C TYR A 227 -14.99 -9.93 -6.44
N LEU A 228 -15.55 -9.92 -7.64
CA LEU A 228 -15.57 -11.09 -8.51
C LEU A 228 -14.15 -11.47 -8.92
N GLU A 229 -13.86 -12.76 -8.94
CA GLU A 229 -12.57 -13.28 -9.39
C GLU A 229 -12.67 -13.81 -10.82
N SER A 230 -11.69 -13.47 -11.65
CA SER A 230 -11.67 -13.90 -13.05
C SER A 230 -11.08 -15.29 -13.26
N GLY A 231 -10.35 -15.84 -12.28
CA GLY A 231 -9.67 -17.14 -12.39
C GLY A 231 -8.48 -17.14 -13.38
N TRP A 232 -7.86 -15.98 -13.61
CA TRP A 232 -6.65 -15.85 -14.42
C TRP A 232 -5.58 -15.03 -13.70
N ARG A 233 -4.32 -15.16 -14.11
CA ARG A 233 -3.29 -14.14 -13.86
C ARG A 233 -2.84 -13.54 -15.17
N LEU A 234 -2.67 -12.21 -15.16
CA LEU A 234 -2.23 -11.44 -16.32
C LEU A 234 -0.87 -10.80 -16.07
N ASN A 235 0.01 -10.84 -17.07
CA ASN A 235 1.23 -10.03 -17.11
C ASN A 235 1.10 -8.91 -18.14
N ARG A 236 1.92 -7.87 -17.98
CA ARG A 236 2.12 -6.89 -19.05
C ARG A 236 2.65 -7.60 -20.30
N ALA A 237 2.08 -7.28 -21.46
CA ALA A 237 2.61 -7.75 -22.74
C ALA A 237 4.05 -7.28 -22.95
N ARG A 238 4.88 -8.15 -23.54
CA ARG A 238 6.24 -7.79 -23.96
C ARG A 238 6.16 -6.74 -25.06
N ARG A 239 7.21 -5.94 -25.21
CA ARG A 239 7.25 -4.85 -26.21
C ARG A 239 6.97 -5.33 -27.66
N SER A 240 7.37 -6.56 -28.00
CA SER A 240 7.06 -7.17 -29.30
C SER A 240 5.57 -7.46 -29.50
N GLN A 241 4.82 -7.77 -28.44
CA GLN A 241 3.38 -8.03 -28.47
C GLN A 241 2.58 -6.72 -28.46
N LEU A 242 3.07 -5.71 -27.72
CA LEU A 242 2.48 -4.36 -27.67
C LEU A 242 2.51 -3.63 -29.02
N ALA A 243 3.41 -4.01 -29.93
CA ALA A 243 3.48 -3.44 -31.29
C ALA A 243 2.28 -3.84 -32.15
N GLU A 244 1.61 -4.95 -31.82
CA GLU A 244 0.43 -5.45 -32.52
C GLU A 244 -0.85 -5.06 -31.78
N ILE A 245 -0.94 -5.35 -30.47
CA ILE A 245 -2.09 -5.02 -29.62
C ILE A 245 -1.61 -4.65 -28.21
N ALA A 246 -2.03 -3.49 -27.71
CA ALA A 246 -1.78 -3.07 -26.33
C ALA A 246 -2.80 -3.75 -25.38
N ALA A 247 -2.55 -5.01 -25.01
CA ALA A 247 -3.37 -5.80 -24.11
C ALA A 247 -2.50 -6.68 -23.19
N PRO A 248 -2.88 -6.91 -21.93
CA PRO A 248 -2.17 -7.84 -21.05
C PRO A 248 -2.37 -9.30 -21.48
N VAL A 249 -1.40 -10.14 -21.11
CA VAL A 249 -1.32 -11.55 -21.53
C VAL A 249 -1.65 -12.46 -20.37
N VAL A 250 -2.50 -13.47 -20.59
CA VAL A 250 -2.79 -14.54 -19.64
C VAL A 250 -1.56 -15.40 -19.44
N VAL A 251 -1.10 -15.52 -18.20
CA VAL A 251 0.08 -16.32 -17.81
C VAL A 251 -0.27 -17.54 -16.97
N SER A 252 -1.44 -17.53 -16.33
CA SER A 252 -2.03 -18.71 -15.71
C SER A 252 -3.54 -18.60 -15.74
N VAL A 253 -4.18 -19.76 -15.69
CA VAL A 253 -5.63 -19.92 -15.58
C VAL A 253 -5.86 -20.91 -14.45
N ASP A 254 -6.77 -20.60 -13.53
CA ASP A 254 -7.08 -21.43 -12.38
C ASP A 254 -7.98 -22.59 -12.83
N SER A 255 -7.63 -23.80 -12.43
CA SER A 255 -8.38 -25.00 -12.81
C SER A 255 -9.77 -24.97 -12.18
N GLY A 256 -10.78 -25.27 -12.99
CA GLY A 256 -12.19 -25.16 -12.64
C GLY A 256 -12.71 -23.72 -12.53
N GLY A 257 -11.87 -22.70 -12.66
CA GLY A 257 -12.22 -21.29 -12.46
C GLY A 257 -12.96 -20.64 -13.64
N PRO A 258 -13.50 -19.42 -13.48
CA PRO A 258 -14.27 -18.72 -14.51
C PRO A 258 -13.55 -18.63 -15.86
N ALA A 259 -12.26 -18.28 -15.87
CA ALA A 259 -11.47 -18.19 -17.09
C ALA A 259 -11.33 -19.53 -17.84
N GLU A 260 -11.07 -20.62 -17.12
CA GLU A 260 -10.97 -21.96 -17.74
C GLU A 260 -12.32 -22.37 -18.34
N ARG A 261 -13.42 -22.15 -17.60
CA ARG A 261 -14.78 -22.43 -18.09
C ARG A 261 -15.15 -21.59 -19.31
N ALA A 262 -14.63 -20.36 -19.40
CA ALA A 262 -14.76 -19.50 -20.58
C ALA A 262 -13.85 -19.92 -21.75
N GLY A 263 -13.04 -20.97 -21.59
CA GLY A 263 -12.12 -21.49 -22.59
C GLY A 263 -10.89 -20.60 -22.82
N ILE A 264 -10.54 -19.76 -21.85
CA ILE A 264 -9.35 -18.89 -21.86
C ILE A 264 -8.12 -19.72 -21.52
N ILE A 265 -7.02 -19.48 -22.22
CA ILE A 265 -5.78 -20.24 -22.06
C ILE A 265 -4.57 -19.30 -21.91
N VAL A 266 -3.47 -19.86 -21.40
CA VAL A 266 -2.18 -19.16 -21.34
C VAL A 266 -1.77 -18.69 -22.74
N GLY A 267 -1.36 -17.42 -22.83
CA GLY A 267 -0.98 -16.75 -24.07
C GLY A 267 -2.09 -15.89 -24.70
N ASP A 268 -3.34 -16.01 -24.25
CA ASP A 268 -4.41 -15.11 -24.68
C ASP A 268 -4.12 -13.67 -24.24
N GLN A 269 -4.45 -12.70 -25.10
CA GLN A 269 -4.34 -11.28 -24.77
C GLN A 269 -5.74 -10.72 -24.50
N ILE A 270 -6.02 -10.24 -23.29
CA ILE A 270 -7.35 -9.74 -22.92
C ILE A 270 -7.50 -8.30 -23.39
N VAL A 271 -8.36 -8.05 -24.38
CA VAL A 271 -8.51 -6.74 -25.04
C VAL A 271 -9.63 -5.93 -24.40
N THR A 272 -10.75 -6.56 -24.07
CA THR A 272 -11.87 -5.90 -23.39
C THR A 272 -12.51 -6.78 -22.33
N ILE A 273 -13.04 -6.14 -21.29
CA ILE A 273 -13.94 -6.74 -20.30
C ILE A 273 -15.21 -5.90 -20.24
N GLY A 274 -16.33 -6.49 -20.63
CA GLY A 274 -17.54 -5.75 -20.95
C GLY A 274 -17.23 -4.67 -21.99
N ALA A 275 -17.60 -3.42 -21.68
CA ALA A 275 -17.30 -2.26 -22.51
C ALA A 275 -15.91 -1.65 -22.25
N ARG A 276 -15.18 -2.09 -21.22
CA ARG A 276 -13.91 -1.48 -20.82
C ARG A 276 -12.75 -2.09 -21.61
N ARG A 277 -11.95 -1.22 -22.22
CA ARG A 277 -10.69 -1.61 -22.85
C ARG A 277 -9.66 -1.92 -21.77
N VAL A 278 -8.89 -2.98 -21.98
CA VAL A 278 -7.84 -3.43 -21.06
C VAL A 278 -6.49 -3.27 -21.72
N LEU A 279 -5.67 -2.36 -21.19
CA LEU A 279 -4.32 -2.06 -21.63
C LEU A 279 -3.27 -2.61 -20.65
N SER A 280 -3.67 -2.87 -19.40
CA SER A 280 -2.81 -3.35 -18.33
C SER A 280 -3.51 -4.41 -17.47
N PRO A 281 -2.76 -5.24 -16.71
CA PRO A 281 -3.36 -6.14 -15.73
C PRO A 281 -4.27 -5.43 -14.71
N ARG A 282 -3.91 -4.19 -14.31
CA ARG A 282 -4.71 -3.40 -13.37
C ARG A 282 -6.03 -2.92 -13.98
N ASP A 283 -6.06 -2.66 -15.29
CA ASP A 283 -7.30 -2.32 -16.00
C ASP A 283 -8.27 -3.50 -15.96
N ALA A 284 -7.77 -4.73 -16.07
CA ALA A 284 -8.59 -5.93 -15.97
C ALA A 284 -9.17 -6.08 -14.56
N THR A 285 -8.33 -5.91 -13.53
CA THR A 285 -8.78 -5.90 -12.13
C THR A 285 -9.86 -4.84 -11.90
N ALA A 286 -9.64 -3.60 -12.35
CA ALA A 286 -10.61 -2.52 -12.22
C ALA A 286 -11.91 -2.81 -12.98
N ALA A 287 -11.83 -3.36 -14.19
CA ALA A 287 -13.01 -3.67 -14.99
C ALA A 287 -13.87 -4.80 -14.39
N VAL A 288 -13.27 -5.73 -13.65
CA VAL A 288 -14.01 -6.74 -12.90
C VAL A 288 -14.52 -6.18 -11.57
N ALA A 289 -13.74 -5.34 -10.89
CA ALA A 289 -14.07 -4.81 -9.57
C ALA A 289 -15.31 -3.89 -9.56
N ILE A 290 -15.58 -3.20 -10.66
CA ILE A 290 -16.78 -2.36 -10.82
C ILE A 290 -18.06 -3.16 -11.11
N LEU A 291 -17.96 -4.46 -11.38
CA LEU A 291 -19.13 -5.31 -11.62
C LEU A 291 -19.87 -5.57 -10.30
N PRO A 292 -21.22 -5.50 -10.29
CA PRO A 292 -22.03 -6.00 -9.17
C PRO A 292 -21.65 -7.44 -8.82
N GLU A 293 -21.64 -7.78 -7.53
CA GLU A 293 -21.40 -9.16 -7.07
C GLU A 293 -22.44 -10.14 -7.64
N THR A 294 -23.65 -9.64 -7.93
CA THR A 294 -24.74 -10.39 -8.57
C THR A 294 -24.55 -10.58 -10.08
N THR A 295 -23.38 -10.24 -10.64
CA THR A 295 -23.15 -10.42 -12.08
C THR A 295 -22.89 -11.88 -12.38
N ASP A 296 -23.82 -12.53 -13.07
CA ASP A 296 -23.67 -13.95 -13.46
C ASP A 296 -22.55 -14.15 -14.48
N GLN A 297 -22.42 -13.22 -15.43
CA GLN A 297 -21.43 -13.31 -16.50
C GLN A 297 -21.05 -11.96 -17.10
N VAL A 298 -19.84 -11.87 -17.67
CA VAL A 298 -19.37 -10.71 -18.43
C VAL A 298 -18.72 -11.12 -19.75
N SER A 299 -19.05 -10.42 -20.84
CA SER A 299 -18.44 -10.65 -22.14
C SER A 299 -17.00 -10.13 -22.16
N LEU A 300 -16.10 -10.88 -22.79
CA LEU A 300 -14.69 -10.56 -22.96
C LEU A 300 -14.32 -10.62 -24.44
N THR A 301 -13.44 -9.74 -24.89
CA THR A 301 -12.75 -9.90 -26.18
C THR A 301 -11.29 -10.21 -25.92
N LEU A 302 -10.77 -11.27 -26.54
CA LEU A 302 -9.36 -11.67 -26.44
C LEU A 302 -8.73 -11.89 -27.80
N GLN A 303 -7.40 -11.79 -27.87
CA GLN A 303 -6.61 -12.20 -29.02
C GLN A 303 -5.92 -13.53 -28.74
N ARG A 304 -6.10 -14.51 -29.62
CA ARG A 304 -5.42 -15.81 -29.59
C ARG A 304 -4.77 -16.07 -30.94
N SER A 305 -3.44 -16.21 -30.98
CA SER A 305 -2.69 -16.51 -32.21
C SER A 305 -3.01 -15.56 -33.38
N GLY A 306 -3.26 -14.28 -33.09
CA GLY A 306 -3.60 -13.29 -34.11
C GLY A 306 -5.09 -13.23 -34.50
N GLU A 307 -5.95 -14.08 -33.95
CA GLU A 307 -7.40 -14.01 -34.14
C GLU A 307 -8.12 -13.38 -32.95
N THR A 308 -9.14 -12.55 -33.22
CA THR A 308 -10.00 -11.97 -32.19
C THR A 308 -11.14 -12.92 -31.86
N LYS A 309 -11.33 -13.19 -30.57
CA LYS A 309 -12.40 -14.06 -30.05
C LYS A 309 -13.21 -13.32 -28.99
N THR A 310 -14.51 -13.58 -28.96
CA THR A 310 -15.39 -13.12 -27.89
C THR A 310 -15.82 -14.33 -27.07
N VAL A 311 -15.63 -14.25 -25.75
CA VAL A 311 -15.99 -15.31 -24.80
C VAL A 311 -16.83 -14.73 -23.67
N SER A 312 -17.65 -15.56 -23.03
CA SER A 312 -18.40 -15.13 -21.84
C SER A 312 -17.75 -15.70 -20.59
N LEU A 313 -17.37 -14.83 -19.66
CA LEU A 313 -16.82 -15.21 -18.36
C LEU A 313 -17.96 -15.37 -17.36
N SER A 314 -18.26 -16.60 -16.94
CA SER A 314 -19.33 -16.90 -15.98
C SER A 314 -18.79 -17.02 -14.56
N PHE A 315 -19.36 -16.25 -13.64
CA PHE A 315 -19.01 -16.22 -12.21
C PHE A 315 -19.90 -17.14 -11.37
N ALA A 316 -21.02 -17.63 -11.90
CA ALA A 316 -21.88 -18.58 -11.20
C ALA A 316 -21.16 -19.91 -10.94
N GLU A 317 -21.25 -20.42 -9.72
CA GLU A 317 -20.86 -21.79 -9.41
C GLU A 317 -21.86 -22.75 -10.06
N GLU A 318 -21.39 -23.59 -10.98
CA GLU A 318 -22.20 -24.70 -11.46
C GLU A 318 -22.00 -25.89 -10.51
N THR A 319 -23.02 -26.21 -9.72
CA THR A 319 -23.15 -27.54 -9.08
C THR A 319 -23.24 -28.60 -10.18
N ALA A 320 -22.08 -29.03 -10.67
CA ALA A 320 -21.96 -30.17 -11.58
C ALA A 320 -21.06 -31.21 -10.94
N GLN A 321 -21.71 -32.26 -10.41
CA GLN A 321 -21.10 -33.53 -10.09
C GLN A 321 -20.38 -34.08 -11.32
N VAL A 322 -19.05 -34.14 -11.30
CA VAL A 322 -18.29 -35.12 -12.10
C VAL A 322 -17.20 -35.72 -11.21
N ALA A 323 -17.28 -37.04 -11.09
CA ALA A 323 -16.40 -37.87 -10.30
C ALA A 323 -14.99 -38.01 -10.90
N SER A 324 -14.00 -37.99 -10.02
CA SER A 324 -12.75 -38.77 -10.05
C SER A 324 -11.92 -38.75 -11.33
N GLN A 325 -10.92 -37.86 -11.37
CA GLN A 325 -9.55 -38.25 -11.67
C GLN A 325 -8.60 -37.60 -10.65
N ARG A 326 -7.78 -38.44 -10.01
CA ARG A 326 -6.71 -38.01 -9.09
C ARG A 326 -5.60 -37.35 -9.91
N GLU A 327 -5.62 -36.03 -10.00
CA GLU A 327 -4.43 -35.20 -10.01
C GLU A 327 -4.52 -34.31 -8.77
N THR A 328 -3.41 -34.18 -8.04
CA THR A 328 -3.31 -33.51 -6.74
C THR A 328 -3.97 -32.14 -6.80
N ALA A 329 -5.09 -32.00 -6.07
CA ALA A 329 -5.80 -30.75 -5.93
C ALA A 329 -4.83 -29.70 -5.38
N LYS A 330 -4.54 -28.65 -6.17
CA LYS A 330 -3.94 -27.44 -5.62
C LYS A 330 -4.93 -26.89 -4.61
N ASP A 331 -4.46 -26.64 -3.40
CA ASP A 331 -5.19 -25.91 -2.36
C ASP A 331 -5.75 -24.60 -2.95
N PRO A 332 -7.07 -24.42 -3.09
CA PRO A 332 -7.65 -23.20 -3.67
C PRO A 332 -7.27 -21.95 -2.87
N ASP A 333 -6.90 -22.09 -1.59
CA ASP A 333 -6.42 -20.99 -0.75
C ASP A 333 -4.91 -20.71 -0.92
N CYS A 334 -4.20 -21.53 -1.72
CA CYS A 334 -2.78 -21.41 -1.97
C CYS A 334 -2.40 -21.86 -3.39
N PRO A 335 -2.40 -20.96 -4.39
CA PRO A 335 -2.14 -21.29 -5.80
C PRO A 335 -0.65 -21.51 -6.14
N TYR A 336 0.18 -21.86 -5.16
CA TYR A 336 1.64 -21.99 -5.28
C TYR A 336 2.05 -23.47 -5.27
N PRO A 337 3.35 -23.82 -5.45
CA PRO A 337 3.78 -25.22 -5.35
C PRO A 337 3.32 -25.88 -4.05
N GLU A 338 2.91 -27.14 -4.12
CA GLU A 338 2.33 -27.88 -2.98
C GLU A 338 3.22 -27.82 -1.73
N ASP A 339 4.53 -28.01 -1.89
CA ASP A 339 5.50 -27.94 -0.77
C ASP A 339 5.54 -26.54 -0.10
N VAL A 340 5.34 -25.47 -0.89
CA VAL A 340 5.24 -24.10 -0.37
C VAL A 340 3.94 -23.92 0.41
N CYS A 341 2.84 -24.46 -0.11
CA CYS A 341 1.53 -24.38 0.52
C CYS A 341 1.44 -25.20 1.81
N GLN A 342 2.10 -26.36 1.87
CA GLN A 342 2.19 -27.16 3.09
C GLN A 342 2.97 -26.43 4.18
N MET A 343 3.99 -25.64 3.83
CA MET A 343 4.75 -24.84 4.81
C MET A 343 3.89 -23.78 5.52
N ARG A 344 2.74 -23.39 4.94
CA ARG A 344 1.73 -22.52 5.59
C ARG A 344 1.28 -23.06 6.95
N GLN A 345 1.18 -24.38 7.08
CA GLN A 345 0.73 -25.05 8.31
C GLN A 345 1.73 -24.91 9.47
N SER A 346 2.95 -24.48 9.17
CA SER A 346 4.04 -24.31 10.12
C SER A 346 4.19 -22.87 10.57
N VAL A 347 3.37 -21.94 10.07
CA VAL A 347 3.40 -20.53 10.47
C VAL A 347 2.11 -20.21 11.21
N PHE A 348 2.24 -19.53 12.34
CA PHE A 348 1.13 -19.19 13.24
C PHE A 348 1.07 -17.67 13.46
N PRO A 349 -0.10 -17.04 13.48
CA PRO A 349 -0.22 -15.66 13.94
C PRO A 349 0.12 -15.59 15.42
N VAL A 350 0.81 -14.52 15.81
CA VAL A 350 1.21 -14.26 17.20
C VAL A 350 0.86 -12.83 17.58
N SER A 351 0.36 -12.63 18.80
CA SER A 351 0.14 -11.31 19.38
C SER A 351 0.83 -11.19 20.73
N SER A 352 1.61 -10.12 20.92
CA SER A 352 2.40 -9.86 22.13
C SER A 352 2.63 -8.35 22.27
N PHE A 353 3.85 -7.87 22.11
CA PHE A 353 4.17 -6.44 22.04
C PHE A 353 3.62 -5.81 20.74
N ASP A 354 3.87 -6.47 19.60
CA ASP A 354 3.17 -6.12 18.35
C ASP A 354 1.74 -6.71 18.39
N PRO A 355 0.70 -5.93 18.04
CA PRO A 355 -0.67 -6.41 18.02
C PRO A 355 -0.86 -7.65 17.15
N VAL A 356 -0.18 -7.78 16.00
CA VAL A 356 -0.21 -9.00 15.17
C VAL A 356 1.10 -9.18 14.38
N GLY A 357 1.85 -10.22 14.72
CA GLY A 357 2.96 -10.78 13.94
C GLY A 357 2.74 -12.25 13.59
N SER A 358 3.81 -12.93 13.22
CA SER A 358 3.85 -14.37 12.89
C SER A 358 4.95 -15.09 13.67
N ALA A 359 4.85 -16.40 13.79
CA ALA A 359 5.91 -17.27 14.28
C ALA A 359 5.96 -18.57 13.48
N THR A 360 7.16 -19.00 13.14
CA THR A 360 7.41 -20.20 12.34
C THR A 360 7.83 -21.36 13.23
N ARG A 361 7.17 -22.51 13.10
CA ARG A 361 7.49 -23.74 13.83
C ARG A 361 8.80 -24.32 13.35
N ILE A 362 9.65 -24.68 14.31
CA ILE A 362 10.99 -25.23 14.07
C ILE A 362 11.27 -26.51 14.87
N ALA A 363 10.42 -26.84 15.84
CA ALA A 363 10.40 -28.14 16.53
C ALA A 363 8.97 -28.46 17.01
N ASP A 364 8.80 -29.56 17.74
CA ASP A 364 7.50 -30.04 18.20
C ASP A 364 6.73 -28.99 19.02
N ASP A 365 7.40 -28.31 19.95
CA ASP A 365 6.84 -27.32 20.88
C ASP A 365 7.51 -25.94 20.74
N LEU A 366 8.26 -25.72 19.66
CA LEU A 366 9.12 -24.55 19.51
C LEU A 366 8.84 -23.79 18.22
N LEU A 367 8.59 -22.49 18.37
CA LEU A 367 8.49 -21.53 17.28
C LEU A 367 9.63 -20.51 17.35
N VAL A 368 9.96 -19.92 16.20
CA VAL A 368 10.81 -18.75 16.08
C VAL A 368 9.99 -17.58 15.54
N THR A 369 10.22 -16.39 16.09
CA THR A 369 9.62 -15.13 15.62
C THR A 369 10.68 -14.04 15.66
N ASN A 370 10.33 -12.80 15.32
CA ASN A 370 11.21 -11.66 15.53
C ASN A 370 11.13 -11.13 16.95
N ARG A 371 12.23 -10.52 17.42
CA ARG A 371 12.26 -9.91 18.75
C ARG A 371 11.33 -8.71 18.83
N HIS A 372 11.25 -7.92 17.77
CA HIS A 372 10.33 -6.78 17.72
C HIS A 372 8.85 -7.17 17.85
N VAL A 373 8.47 -8.42 17.54
CA VAL A 373 7.08 -8.91 17.71
C VAL A 373 6.76 -9.14 19.19
N VAL A 374 7.75 -9.55 19.99
CA VAL A 374 7.57 -9.92 21.42
C VAL A 374 8.06 -8.84 22.40
N GLY A 375 8.94 -7.94 21.97
CA GLY A 375 9.52 -6.92 22.84
C GLY A 375 10.23 -7.54 24.05
N ASN A 376 9.92 -7.05 25.25
CA ASN A 376 10.35 -7.56 26.54
C ASN A 376 9.30 -8.48 27.20
N SER A 377 8.22 -8.83 26.48
CA SER A 377 7.19 -9.71 27.02
C SER A 377 7.77 -11.08 27.37
N LYS A 378 7.37 -11.63 28.51
CA LYS A 378 7.73 -13.01 28.92
C LYS A 378 6.86 -14.07 28.25
N THR A 379 5.73 -13.66 27.70
CA THR A 379 4.74 -14.53 27.07
C THR A 379 4.20 -13.92 25.79
N ALA A 380 3.74 -14.77 24.88
CA ALA A 380 3.03 -14.37 23.68
C ALA A 380 1.76 -15.22 23.50
N THR A 381 0.78 -14.71 22.76
CA THR A 381 -0.39 -15.51 22.37
C THR A 381 -0.20 -16.02 20.96
N VAL A 382 -0.16 -17.33 20.79
CA VAL A 382 -0.09 -18.03 19.49
C VAL A 382 -1.51 -18.43 19.10
N HIS A 383 -1.96 -17.99 17.93
CA HIS A 383 -3.31 -18.29 17.44
C HIS A 383 -3.26 -19.59 16.63
N THR A 384 -3.93 -20.65 17.12
CA THR A 384 -4.01 -21.94 16.41
C THR A 384 -5.43 -22.22 15.93
N PRO A 385 -5.63 -23.17 14.99
CA PRO A 385 -6.97 -23.60 14.60
C PRO A 385 -7.83 -24.12 15.77
N SER A 386 -7.18 -24.66 16.82
CA SER A 386 -7.84 -25.12 18.04
C SER A 386 -8.14 -24.01 19.07
N GLY A 387 -7.77 -22.75 18.75
CA GLY A 387 -7.88 -21.59 19.63
C GLY A 387 -6.53 -20.99 20.02
N PRO A 388 -6.54 -19.84 20.72
CA PRO A 388 -5.33 -19.18 21.19
C PRO A 388 -4.63 -20.00 22.27
N LYS A 389 -3.30 -20.01 22.24
CA LYS A 389 -2.42 -20.68 23.20
C LYS A 389 -1.40 -19.70 23.75
N THR A 390 -1.07 -19.83 25.03
CA THR A 390 0.01 -19.05 25.64
C THR A 390 1.34 -19.73 25.34
N ALA A 391 2.27 -18.95 24.79
CA ALA A 391 3.65 -19.34 24.61
C ALA A 391 4.54 -18.59 25.61
N ILE A 392 5.62 -19.23 26.03
CA ILE A 392 6.67 -18.65 26.87
C ILE A 392 7.80 -18.19 25.97
N VAL A 393 8.27 -16.96 26.14
CA VAL A 393 9.47 -16.47 25.45
C VAL A 393 10.69 -17.14 26.06
N VAL A 394 11.41 -17.91 25.25
CA VAL A 394 12.62 -18.63 25.69
C VAL A 394 13.83 -17.70 25.56
N PRO A 395 14.52 -17.38 26.67
CA PRO A 395 15.69 -16.49 26.64
C PRO A 395 16.82 -17.03 25.78
N SER A 396 17.55 -16.13 25.11
CA SER A 396 18.74 -16.46 24.34
C SER A 396 19.71 -15.27 24.33
N ALA A 397 21.01 -15.55 24.40
CA ALA A 397 22.04 -14.52 24.26
C ALA A 397 22.26 -14.06 22.79
N TYR A 398 21.43 -14.51 21.85
CA TYR A 398 21.42 -13.99 20.48
C TYR A 398 21.09 -12.49 20.50
N SER A 399 21.92 -11.68 19.84
CA SER A 399 21.82 -10.22 19.87
C SER A 399 21.07 -9.60 18.68
N GLY A 400 20.61 -10.42 17.74
CA GLY A 400 19.82 -9.98 16.59
C GLY A 400 18.31 -10.01 16.84
N ASP A 401 17.54 -9.80 15.77
CA ASP A 401 16.08 -9.63 15.81
C ASP A 401 15.30 -10.96 15.68
N LEU A 402 15.77 -11.99 16.38
CA LEU A 402 15.05 -13.26 16.53
C LEU A 402 14.75 -13.53 18.01
N ALA A 403 13.63 -14.21 18.25
CA ALA A 403 13.19 -14.70 19.55
C ALA A 403 12.56 -16.10 19.42
N LEU A 404 12.58 -16.86 20.51
CA LEU A 404 12.00 -18.20 20.58
C LEU A 404 10.75 -18.21 21.44
N LEU A 405 9.76 -18.99 21.01
CA LEU A 405 8.51 -19.21 21.72
C LEU A 405 8.33 -20.70 21.99
N GLN A 406 8.21 -21.09 23.25
CA GLN A 406 7.84 -22.45 23.64
C GLN A 406 6.34 -22.52 23.90
N VAL A 407 5.65 -23.45 23.27
CA VAL A 407 4.18 -23.57 23.30
C VAL A 407 3.74 -25.03 23.22
N ASP A 408 2.90 -25.42 24.18
CA ASP A 408 2.39 -26.79 24.26
C ASP A 408 1.18 -27.03 23.35
N GLY A 409 1.13 -28.23 22.78
CA GLY A 409 -0.03 -28.72 22.03
C GLY A 409 -0.28 -27.98 20.72
N LEU A 410 0.79 -27.64 19.99
CA LEU A 410 0.67 -27.25 18.57
C LEU A 410 0.00 -28.38 17.77
N PRO A 411 -0.73 -28.08 16.68
CA PRO A 411 -1.39 -29.10 15.86
C PRO A 411 -0.42 -30.19 15.37
N ASP A 412 -0.84 -31.45 15.44
CA ASP A 412 -0.11 -32.56 14.83
C ASP A 412 -0.21 -32.47 13.30
N GLY A 413 0.89 -32.73 12.58
CA GLY A 413 0.91 -32.81 11.11
C GLY A 413 1.44 -31.59 10.35
N SER A 414 1.79 -30.47 11.01
CA SER A 414 2.49 -29.38 10.33
C SER A 414 3.93 -29.76 9.98
N VAL A 415 4.44 -29.32 8.83
CA VAL A 415 5.82 -29.59 8.38
C VAL A 415 6.84 -28.98 9.34
N ILE A 416 7.65 -29.78 10.04
CA ILE A 416 8.80 -29.24 10.78
C ILE A 416 9.95 -29.08 9.77
N PRO A 417 10.40 -27.84 9.47
CA PRO A 417 11.42 -27.61 8.48
C PRO A 417 12.77 -28.13 8.98
N ALA A 418 13.54 -28.76 8.09
CA ALA A 418 14.92 -29.14 8.41
C ALA A 418 15.78 -27.88 8.57
N LEU A 419 16.30 -27.63 9.78
CA LEU A 419 17.17 -26.49 10.08
C LEU A 419 18.62 -26.68 9.57
N ASN A 420 18.92 -27.88 9.07
CA ASN A 420 20.27 -28.36 8.75
C ASN A 420 20.68 -28.02 7.31
N ALA A 421 19.80 -27.39 6.53
CA ALA A 421 20.13 -26.94 5.18
C ALA A 421 21.13 -25.79 5.27
N SER A 422 22.42 -26.13 5.23
CA SER A 422 23.52 -25.17 5.18
C SER A 422 23.21 -24.05 4.17
N PRO A 423 23.44 -22.77 4.52
CA PRO A 423 23.12 -21.63 3.68
C PRO A 423 24.18 -21.50 2.57
N ALA A 424 24.29 -22.50 1.71
CA ALA A 424 24.66 -22.23 0.34
C ALA A 424 23.38 -21.80 -0.39
N VAL A 425 22.89 -20.60 -0.05
CA VAL A 425 22.26 -19.79 -1.10
C VAL A 425 23.43 -19.44 -2.02
N SER A 426 23.80 -20.36 -2.91
CA SER A 426 24.60 -19.98 -4.07
C SER A 426 23.80 -18.84 -4.71
N PRO A 427 24.41 -17.67 -4.95
CA PRO A 427 23.77 -16.56 -5.69
C PRO A 427 23.23 -17.00 -7.06
N GLU A 428 23.62 -18.19 -7.51
CA GLU A 428 23.22 -18.87 -8.73
C GLU A 428 21.90 -19.65 -8.63
N ARG A 429 21.25 -19.73 -7.45
CA ARG A 429 19.89 -20.31 -7.34
C ARG A 429 18.87 -19.32 -7.87
N THR A 430 18.68 -19.39 -9.19
CA THR A 430 17.55 -18.79 -9.92
C THR A 430 16.27 -19.51 -9.50
N GLY A 431 15.40 -18.83 -8.74
CA GLY A 431 14.17 -19.44 -8.24
C GLY A 431 13.31 -18.44 -7.48
N ALA A 432 12.00 -18.67 -7.48
CA ALA A 432 11.05 -17.86 -6.73
C ALA A 432 11.18 -18.10 -5.23
N PHE A 433 11.09 -17.02 -4.46
CA PHE A 433 10.99 -17.02 -3.01
C PHE A 433 9.58 -16.59 -2.60
N TYR A 434 9.05 -17.18 -1.53
CA TYR A 434 7.70 -16.96 -1.04
C TYR A 434 7.75 -16.58 0.43
N ALA A 435 7.11 -15.48 0.81
CA ALA A 435 6.89 -15.15 2.21
C ALA A 435 5.58 -15.82 2.68
N ILE A 436 5.58 -16.30 3.92
CA ILE A 436 4.44 -16.95 4.57
C ILE A 436 4.24 -16.28 5.91
N GLY A 437 3.03 -15.79 6.17
CA GLY A 437 2.74 -15.04 7.40
C GLY A 437 1.27 -14.69 7.56
N ALA A 438 0.96 -14.02 8.65
CA ALA A 438 -0.39 -13.55 8.96
C ALA A 438 -0.80 -12.40 8.01
N ASP A 439 -1.97 -12.57 7.39
CA ASP A 439 -2.71 -11.52 6.71
C ASP A 439 -3.71 -10.91 7.70
N ILE A 440 -3.36 -9.75 8.26
CA ILE A 440 -4.16 -9.07 9.30
C ILE A 440 -5.57 -8.79 8.79
N ALA A 441 -5.71 -8.35 7.53
CA ALA A 441 -6.99 -8.00 6.94
C ALA A 441 -7.90 -9.23 6.80
N ARG A 442 -7.31 -10.38 6.41
CA ARG A 442 -8.05 -11.64 6.20
C ARG A 442 -8.12 -12.54 7.43
N LYS A 443 -7.43 -12.18 8.53
CA LYS A 443 -7.34 -12.97 9.76
C LYS A 443 -6.91 -14.43 9.53
N GLN A 444 -6.00 -14.64 8.59
CA GLN A 444 -5.51 -15.98 8.23
C GLN A 444 -4.01 -15.95 7.92
N VAL A 445 -3.35 -17.11 8.00
CA VAL A 445 -1.99 -17.27 7.48
C VAL A 445 -2.07 -17.58 6.00
N ARG A 446 -1.23 -16.95 5.18
CA ARG A 446 -1.18 -17.20 3.74
C ARG A 446 0.25 -17.20 3.22
N VAL A 447 0.40 -17.73 2.02
CA VAL A 447 1.56 -17.52 1.17
C VAL A 447 1.32 -16.23 0.37
N PHE A 448 2.33 -15.36 0.33
CA PHE A 448 2.30 -14.09 -0.41
C PHE A 448 2.91 -14.23 -1.80
N ASP A 449 2.66 -13.23 -2.65
CA ASP A 449 3.16 -13.25 -4.02
C ASP A 449 4.69 -13.42 -4.07
N PRO A 450 5.19 -14.31 -4.95
CA PRO A 450 6.59 -14.62 -4.99
C PRO A 450 7.43 -13.45 -5.48
N GLY A 451 8.70 -13.50 -5.12
CA GLY A 451 9.72 -12.63 -5.69
C GLY A 451 11.04 -13.34 -5.87
N GLU A 452 12.07 -12.55 -6.07
CA GLU A 452 13.42 -12.98 -6.38
C GLU A 452 14.38 -12.53 -5.29
N LEU A 453 15.54 -13.19 -5.22
CA LEU A 453 16.65 -12.73 -4.40
C LEU A 453 17.30 -11.52 -5.05
N LEU A 454 17.25 -10.37 -4.39
CA LEU A 454 17.95 -9.15 -4.79
C LEU A 454 19.43 -9.22 -4.42
N SER A 455 19.72 -9.63 -3.20
CA SER A 455 21.09 -9.70 -2.69
C SER A 455 21.21 -10.73 -1.57
N PRO A 456 22.27 -11.54 -1.57
CA PRO A 456 22.58 -12.40 -0.43
C PRO A 456 23.08 -11.56 0.76
N PRO A 457 23.22 -12.17 1.95
CA PRO A 457 23.82 -11.51 3.09
C PRO A 457 25.26 -11.06 2.78
N ALA A 458 25.66 -9.91 3.33
CA ALA A 458 27.02 -9.40 3.18
C ALA A 458 28.08 -10.28 3.87
N GLY A 459 27.65 -11.10 4.83
CA GLY A 459 28.47 -12.01 5.63
C GLY A 459 27.57 -12.83 6.56
N ASP A 460 28.18 -13.51 7.53
CA ASP A 460 27.54 -14.43 8.48
C ASP A 460 27.34 -13.80 9.88
N GLY A 461 27.36 -12.47 10.00
CA GLY A 461 27.10 -11.78 11.28
C GLY A 461 25.63 -11.83 11.72
N VAL A 462 25.34 -11.46 12.98
CA VAL A 462 23.96 -11.48 13.56
C VAL A 462 22.96 -10.54 12.88
N PHE A 463 23.44 -9.61 12.06
CA PHE A 463 22.63 -8.72 11.23
C PHE A 463 22.64 -9.12 9.74
N ALA A 464 23.09 -10.34 9.42
CA ALA A 464 22.94 -10.90 8.09
C ALA A 464 21.48 -10.86 7.65
N ARG A 465 21.22 -10.42 6.41
CA ARG A 465 19.88 -10.36 5.81
C ARG A 465 19.91 -10.89 4.40
N LEU A 466 18.91 -11.71 4.06
CA LEU A 466 18.51 -11.97 2.69
C LEU A 466 17.67 -10.78 2.23
N HIS A 467 17.94 -10.25 1.04
CA HIS A 467 17.13 -9.19 0.44
C HIS A 467 16.33 -9.77 -0.72
N VAL A 468 15.01 -9.67 -0.69
CA VAL A 468 14.09 -10.30 -1.66
C VAL A 468 13.03 -9.31 -2.14
N THR A 469 12.40 -9.61 -3.27
CA THR A 469 11.18 -8.92 -3.73
C THR A 469 9.89 -9.67 -3.37
N ALA A 470 9.99 -10.82 -2.70
CA ALA A 470 8.83 -11.58 -2.26
C ALA A 470 7.95 -10.72 -1.35
N GLN A 471 6.67 -10.58 -1.69
CA GLN A 471 5.83 -9.57 -1.09
C GLN A 471 5.64 -9.85 0.41
N MET A 472 5.85 -8.82 1.24
CA MET A 472 5.52 -8.86 2.66
C MET A 472 4.65 -7.66 3.01
N GLN A 473 3.87 -7.82 4.07
CA GLN A 473 2.98 -6.79 4.61
C GLN A 473 3.00 -6.85 6.15
N PRO A 474 2.39 -5.89 6.86
CA PRO A 474 2.20 -5.99 8.31
C PRO A 474 1.57 -7.33 8.70
N GLY A 475 2.08 -7.97 9.76
CA GLY A 475 1.70 -9.32 10.18
C GLY A 475 2.63 -10.44 9.72
N VAL A 476 3.43 -10.21 8.67
CA VAL A 476 4.36 -11.24 8.13
C VAL A 476 5.61 -11.43 8.98
N SER A 477 6.01 -10.43 9.77
CA SER A 477 7.20 -10.47 10.63
C SER A 477 7.18 -11.68 11.57
N GLY A 478 8.24 -12.48 11.54
CA GLY A 478 8.39 -13.75 12.25
C GLY A 478 7.85 -14.97 11.48
N GLY A 479 7.26 -14.75 10.31
CA GLY A 479 6.84 -15.76 9.35
C GLY A 479 8.01 -16.38 8.57
N GLY A 480 7.70 -17.33 7.69
CA GLY A 480 8.70 -18.07 6.93
C GLY A 480 9.00 -17.43 5.58
N LEU A 481 10.27 -17.37 5.19
CA LEU A 481 10.67 -17.18 3.79
C LEU A 481 11.11 -18.53 3.24
N VAL A 482 10.47 -19.01 2.17
CA VAL A 482 10.77 -20.31 1.55
C VAL A 482 11.16 -20.19 0.09
N ASP A 483 11.93 -21.17 -0.40
CA ASP A 483 12.18 -21.32 -1.83
C ASP A 483 11.06 -22.10 -2.54
N ALA A 484 11.15 -22.20 -3.87
CA ALA A 484 10.15 -22.89 -4.69
C ALA A 484 9.97 -24.40 -4.40
N ALA A 485 10.85 -25.01 -3.60
CA ALA A 485 10.72 -26.38 -3.14
C ALA A 485 10.14 -26.46 -1.71
N GLY A 486 9.53 -25.37 -1.21
CA GLY A 486 8.95 -25.29 0.13
C GLY A 486 9.98 -25.29 1.25
N ARG A 487 11.29 -25.19 0.94
CA ARG A 487 12.33 -25.21 1.98
C ARG A 487 12.43 -23.85 2.63
N LEU A 488 12.38 -23.82 3.96
CA LEU A 488 12.65 -22.62 4.74
C LEU A 488 14.08 -22.15 4.45
N VAL A 489 14.25 -20.86 4.13
CA VAL A 489 15.54 -20.21 3.88
C VAL A 489 15.84 -19.08 4.87
N GLY A 490 14.80 -18.55 5.52
CA GLY A 490 14.93 -17.55 6.55
C GLY A 490 13.62 -17.19 7.23
N ILE A 491 13.70 -16.31 8.22
CA ILE A 491 12.56 -15.76 8.95
C ILE A 491 12.29 -14.35 8.44
N ALA A 492 11.08 -14.11 7.95
CA ALA A 492 10.67 -12.82 7.41
C ALA A 492 10.73 -11.74 8.50
N VAL A 493 11.26 -10.57 8.17
CA VAL A 493 11.33 -9.41 9.09
C VAL A 493 10.36 -8.32 8.65
N GLY A 494 10.28 -8.07 7.35
CA GLY A 494 9.52 -6.97 6.76
C GLY A 494 10.35 -6.20 5.74
N GLY A 495 9.90 -5.00 5.39
CA GLY A 495 10.55 -4.14 4.40
C GLY A 495 9.56 -3.16 3.78
N GLY A 496 9.91 -2.60 2.63
CA GLY A 496 9.12 -1.58 1.95
C GLY A 496 9.61 -1.33 0.53
N ASP A 497 8.79 -0.63 -0.26
CA ASP A 497 9.10 -0.24 -1.64
C ASP A 497 9.47 -1.41 -2.56
N GLY A 498 8.81 -2.56 -2.34
CA GLY A 498 9.06 -3.81 -3.09
C GLY A 498 10.39 -4.50 -2.74
N ARG A 499 11.07 -4.07 -1.65
CA ARG A 499 12.33 -4.62 -1.16
C ARG A 499 12.16 -5.07 0.29
N PHE A 500 12.21 -6.37 0.48
CA PHE A 500 11.94 -7.02 1.76
C PHE A 500 13.14 -7.80 2.26
N GLU A 501 13.15 -8.09 3.55
CA GLU A 501 14.28 -8.69 4.25
C GLU A 501 13.85 -9.92 5.06
N ALA A 502 14.73 -10.91 5.10
CA ALA A 502 14.59 -12.08 5.97
C ALA A 502 15.92 -12.40 6.67
N ILE A 503 15.84 -12.90 7.89
CA ILE A 503 17.00 -13.37 8.67
C ILE A 503 17.35 -14.79 8.22
N PRO A 504 18.59 -15.08 7.78
CA PRO A 504 18.96 -16.41 7.31
C PRO A 504 18.78 -17.51 8.35
N LEU A 505 18.53 -18.75 7.92
CA LEU A 505 18.40 -19.88 8.84
C LEU A 505 19.64 -20.15 9.71
N GLY A 506 20.84 -19.78 9.26
CA GLY A 506 22.05 -19.90 10.07
C GLY A 506 21.98 -19.14 11.40
N ASP A 507 21.20 -18.07 11.46
CA ASP A 507 20.96 -17.30 12.67
C ASP A 507 19.97 -17.97 13.63
N VAL A 508 19.02 -18.75 13.10
CA VAL A 508 18.11 -19.57 13.92
C VAL A 508 18.90 -20.64 14.67
N SER A 509 19.91 -21.25 14.05
CA SER A 509 20.80 -22.20 14.74
C SER A 509 21.58 -21.52 15.87
N LYS A 510 22.15 -20.33 15.63
CA LYS A 510 22.85 -19.56 16.68
C LYS A 510 21.91 -19.19 17.83
N LEU A 511 20.67 -18.80 17.51
CA LEU A 511 19.63 -18.49 18.49
C LEU A 511 19.35 -19.68 19.41
N LEU A 512 19.27 -20.90 18.85
CA LEU A 512 19.04 -22.13 19.60
C LEU A 512 20.23 -22.51 20.50
N ASP A 513 21.45 -22.35 20.01
CA ASP A 513 22.69 -22.67 20.76
C ASP A 513 22.88 -21.72 21.95
N LEU A 514 22.57 -20.43 21.76
CA LEU A 514 22.74 -19.37 22.75
C LEU A 514 21.67 -19.33 23.85
N ARG A 515 20.71 -20.27 23.86
CA ARG A 515 19.75 -20.43 24.96
C ARG A 515 20.38 -20.83 26.30
N SER A 516 21.48 -21.58 26.22
CA SER A 516 22.19 -22.08 27.41
C SER A 516 23.25 -21.13 27.94
N ASP A 517 23.45 -19.99 27.28
CA ASP A 517 24.41 -18.98 27.70
C ASP A 517 23.97 -18.35 29.02
N ARG A 518 24.93 -18.08 29.92
CA ARG A 518 24.67 -17.49 31.24
C ARG A 518 24.09 -16.07 31.16
N GLN A 519 24.23 -15.40 30.01
CA GLN A 519 23.71 -14.06 29.76
C GLN A 519 22.35 -14.07 29.05
N ALA A 520 21.77 -15.24 28.74
CA ALA A 520 20.56 -15.34 27.92
C ALA A 520 19.39 -14.49 28.44
N ASP A 521 19.08 -14.58 29.73
CA ASP A 521 18.03 -13.75 30.37
C ASP A 521 18.32 -12.27 30.23
N ARG A 522 19.53 -11.86 30.62
CA ARG A 522 19.96 -10.47 30.62
C ARG A 522 19.91 -9.86 29.22
N VAL A 523 20.46 -10.55 28.22
CA VAL A 523 20.49 -10.08 26.82
C VAL A 523 19.09 -10.00 26.24
N THR A 524 18.22 -10.96 26.57
CA THR A 524 16.81 -10.95 26.14
C THR A 524 16.09 -9.73 26.72
N GLU A 525 16.23 -9.48 28.01
CA GLU A 525 15.61 -8.34 28.70
C GLU A 525 16.15 -6.99 28.24
N GLU A 526 17.48 -6.84 28.13
CA GLU A 526 18.12 -5.58 27.72
C GLU A 526 17.72 -5.19 26.29
N LEU A 527 17.72 -6.16 25.35
CA LEU A 527 17.33 -5.89 23.96
C LEU A 527 15.82 -5.72 23.79
N GLY A 528 15.02 -6.50 24.52
CA GLY A 528 13.57 -6.34 24.53
C GLY A 528 13.17 -4.96 25.04
N SER A 529 13.67 -4.56 26.21
CA SER A 529 13.37 -3.25 26.80
C SER A 529 13.89 -2.11 25.91
N GLY A 530 15.12 -2.24 25.40
CA GLY A 530 15.68 -1.23 24.50
C GLY A 530 14.87 -1.05 23.21
N PHE A 531 14.31 -2.14 22.68
CA PHE A 531 13.39 -2.07 21.55
C PHE A 531 12.08 -1.34 21.91
N GLU A 532 11.44 -1.70 23.02
CA GLU A 532 10.20 -1.07 23.48
C GLU A 532 10.40 0.43 23.76
N ASP A 533 11.49 0.81 24.43
CA ASP A 533 11.85 2.20 24.71
C ASP A 533 12.02 3.01 23.43
N CYS A 534 12.75 2.47 22.45
CA CYS A 534 12.90 3.13 21.15
C CYS A 534 11.57 3.19 20.39
N ALA A 535 10.74 2.15 20.45
CA ALA A 535 9.44 2.14 19.78
C ALA A 535 8.52 3.25 20.33
N ALA A 536 8.45 3.38 21.66
CA ALA A 536 7.70 4.44 22.32
C ALA A 536 8.18 5.83 21.87
N LEU A 537 9.49 6.07 21.87
CA LEU A 537 10.05 7.35 21.40
C LEU A 537 9.79 7.62 19.92
N LEU A 538 9.85 6.60 19.08
CA LEU A 538 9.56 6.75 17.65
C LEU A 538 8.10 7.12 17.40
N ASP A 539 7.19 6.60 18.22
CA ASP A 539 5.76 6.88 18.11
C ASP A 539 5.43 8.28 18.66
N GLU A 540 6.08 8.71 19.74
CA GLU A 540 6.00 10.09 20.25
C GLU A 540 6.59 11.11 19.26
N SER A 541 7.78 10.82 18.72
CA SER A 541 8.54 11.73 17.84
C SER A 541 7.91 11.86 16.45
N GLY A 542 7.15 10.86 16.00
CA GLY A 542 6.39 10.92 14.75
C GLY A 542 5.12 11.79 14.82
N GLY A 543 4.74 12.28 16.00
CA GLY A 543 3.48 12.97 16.27
C GLY A 543 3.47 14.50 16.10
N GLY A 544 4.60 15.14 15.75
CA GLY A 544 4.63 16.58 15.43
C GLY A 544 4.36 17.54 16.60
N GLN A 545 4.41 17.09 17.86
CA GLN A 545 4.27 18.00 18.99
C GLN A 545 5.47 18.96 19.09
N SER A 546 5.15 20.24 19.33
CA SER A 546 6.11 21.31 19.61
C SER A 546 6.69 21.11 21.01
N GLY A 547 7.68 20.24 21.11
CA GLY A 547 8.31 19.82 22.36
C GLY A 547 8.94 18.45 22.16
N ALA A 548 9.85 18.34 21.19
CA ALA A 548 10.55 17.09 20.94
C ALA A 548 11.25 16.62 22.23
N PRO A 549 11.16 15.34 22.62
CA PRO A 549 12.17 14.77 23.50
C PRO A 549 13.55 15.06 22.89
N GLY A 550 14.56 15.25 23.73
CA GLY A 550 15.88 15.69 23.28
C GLY A 550 16.34 14.83 22.10
N THR A 551 16.82 15.45 21.03
CA THR A 551 17.36 14.78 19.84
C THR A 551 18.42 13.72 20.19
N THR A 552 19.10 13.96 21.31
CA THR A 552 20.04 13.08 21.99
C THR A 552 19.39 11.78 22.48
N ASP A 553 18.15 11.82 22.98
CA ASP A 553 17.46 10.66 23.55
C ASP A 553 17.05 9.67 22.45
N LEU A 554 16.43 10.15 21.37
CA LEU A 554 15.99 9.29 20.26
C LEU A 554 17.17 8.51 19.67
N THR A 555 18.25 9.20 19.34
CA THR A 555 19.41 8.52 18.78
C THR A 555 20.15 7.65 19.81
N THR A 556 20.26 8.06 21.08
CA THR A 556 20.94 7.24 22.09
C THR A 556 20.17 5.95 22.37
N ILE A 557 18.84 6.03 22.49
CA ILE A 557 17.98 4.90 22.83
C ILE A 557 17.84 3.97 21.63
N CYS A 558 17.58 4.49 20.43
CA CYS A 558 17.45 3.66 19.24
C CYS A 558 18.78 3.05 18.76
N SER A 559 19.93 3.67 19.05
CA SER A 559 21.23 3.01 18.86
C SER A 559 21.40 1.78 19.76
N LYS A 560 20.84 1.81 20.98
CA LYS A 560 20.94 0.68 21.94
C LYS A 560 19.96 -0.45 21.64
N ALA A 561 18.80 -0.13 21.07
CA ALA A 561 17.80 -1.12 20.65
C ALA A 561 18.34 -2.15 19.65
N ALA A 562 19.43 -1.80 18.95
CA ALA A 562 20.11 -2.66 17.98
C ALA A 562 19.15 -3.22 16.90
N ASN A 563 18.06 -2.51 16.61
CA ASN A 563 17.07 -2.91 15.61
C ASN A 563 17.21 -2.05 14.35
N HIS A 564 17.45 -2.74 13.24
CA HIS A 564 17.70 -2.11 11.94
C HIS A 564 16.53 -1.24 11.44
N GLY A 565 15.29 -1.72 11.57
CA GLY A 565 14.10 -0.98 11.16
C GLY A 565 13.86 0.28 11.99
N GLN A 566 14.11 0.22 13.30
CA GLN A 566 14.03 1.37 14.19
C GLN A 566 15.10 2.44 13.87
N LEU A 567 16.32 2.03 13.52
CA LEU A 567 17.36 2.97 13.06
C LEU A 567 16.93 3.71 11.78
N LEU A 568 16.31 3.00 10.82
CA LEU A 568 15.78 3.62 9.61
C LEU A 568 14.63 4.59 9.91
N LYS A 569 13.70 4.23 10.80
CA LYS A 569 12.59 5.11 11.24
C LYS A 569 13.14 6.34 11.97
N ALA A 570 14.06 6.18 12.92
CA ALA A 570 14.71 7.28 13.65
C ALA A 570 15.41 8.26 12.70
N GLY A 571 16.23 7.74 11.78
CA GLY A 571 16.94 8.58 10.83
C GLY A 571 16.00 9.37 9.91
N ARG A 572 14.86 8.79 9.50
CA ARG A 572 13.85 9.50 8.70
C ARG A 572 13.20 10.65 9.49
N ILE A 573 12.81 10.41 10.73
CA ILE A 573 12.23 11.44 11.61
C ILE A 573 13.23 12.60 11.80
N LEU A 574 14.49 12.27 12.08
CA LEU A 574 15.55 13.27 12.25
C LEU A 574 15.81 14.07 10.97
N ALA A 575 15.84 13.42 9.81
CA ALA A 575 16.00 14.10 8.53
C ALA A 575 14.83 15.05 8.22
N GLN A 576 13.60 14.64 8.50
CA GLN A 576 12.40 15.48 8.35
C GLN A 576 12.44 16.70 9.30
N ALA A 577 13.01 16.55 10.49
CA ALA A 577 13.25 17.63 11.43
C ALA A 577 14.45 18.55 11.05
N GLY A 578 15.10 18.32 9.91
CA GLY A 578 16.30 19.06 9.48
C GLY A 578 17.58 18.71 10.25
N GLN A 579 17.56 17.64 11.05
CA GLN A 579 18.68 17.21 11.89
C GLN A 579 19.57 16.23 11.15
N PHE A 580 20.17 16.70 10.06
CA PHE A 580 20.85 15.83 9.10
C PHE A 580 22.04 15.08 9.70
N ASP A 581 22.83 15.68 10.61
CA ASP A 581 23.98 14.99 11.20
C ASP A 581 23.57 13.77 12.03
N GLU A 582 22.49 13.88 12.80
CA GLU A 582 21.94 12.75 13.57
C GLU A 582 21.23 11.74 12.66
N ALA A 583 20.53 12.20 11.62
CA ALA A 583 19.93 11.34 10.61
C ALA A 583 20.98 10.50 9.87
N ILE A 584 22.07 11.13 9.45
CA ILE A 584 23.24 10.48 8.82
C ILE A 584 23.83 9.44 9.77
N ARG A 585 23.94 9.76 11.07
CA ARG A 585 24.43 8.79 12.07
C ARG A 585 23.51 7.58 12.18
N MET A 586 22.19 7.76 12.26
CA MET A 586 21.23 6.65 12.35
C MET A 586 21.22 5.79 11.08
N HIS A 587 21.12 6.41 9.90
CA HIS A 587 21.14 5.69 8.63
C HIS A 587 22.51 5.02 8.38
N GLY A 588 23.60 5.65 8.84
CA GLY A 588 24.95 5.07 8.81
C GLY A 588 25.06 3.82 9.68
N GLN A 589 24.50 3.84 10.89
CA GLN A 589 24.41 2.66 11.75
C GLN A 589 23.54 1.57 11.12
N ALA A 590 22.42 1.92 10.48
CA ALA A 590 21.59 0.96 9.76
C ALA A 590 22.35 0.28 8.60
N VAL A 591 23.13 1.05 7.82
CA VAL A 591 24.03 0.50 6.78
C VAL A 591 25.14 -0.36 7.39
N ALA A 592 25.68 0.01 8.55
CA ALA A 592 26.71 -0.78 9.22
C ALA A 592 26.16 -2.13 9.74
N GLN A 593 24.92 -2.16 10.24
CA GLN A 593 24.25 -3.39 10.64
C GLN A 593 23.94 -4.28 9.43
N VAL A 594 23.34 -3.72 8.37
CA VAL A 594 22.95 -4.48 7.19
C VAL A 594 23.59 -3.89 5.93
N PRO A 595 24.86 -4.24 5.62
CA PRO A 595 25.61 -3.60 4.54
C PRO A 595 25.01 -3.79 3.15
N ASN A 596 24.27 -4.86 2.89
CA ASN A 596 23.63 -5.08 1.58
C ASN A 596 22.21 -4.49 1.49
N SER A 597 21.72 -3.80 2.52
CA SER A 597 20.39 -3.19 2.52
C SER A 597 20.33 -1.98 1.58
N ILE A 598 19.65 -2.18 0.44
CA ILE A 598 19.37 -1.15 -0.56
C ILE A 598 18.60 0.02 0.07
N ASN A 599 17.55 -0.27 0.85
CA ASN A 599 16.74 0.74 1.53
C ASN A 599 17.56 1.61 2.50
N SER A 600 18.49 0.99 3.24
CA SER A 600 19.37 1.71 4.16
C SER A 600 20.34 2.62 3.45
N ARG A 601 20.93 2.15 2.35
CA ARG A 601 21.86 2.95 1.55
C ARG A 601 21.16 4.12 0.87
N MET A 602 19.97 3.90 0.32
CA MET A 602 19.17 5.01 -0.25
C MET A 602 18.82 6.04 0.83
N SER A 603 18.37 5.60 2.00
CA SER A 603 18.04 6.50 3.11
C SER A 603 19.25 7.33 3.55
N LEU A 604 20.43 6.70 3.67
CA LEU A 604 21.67 7.40 3.99
C LEU A 604 22.07 8.40 2.90
N LEU A 605 21.95 8.04 1.63
CA LEU A 605 22.26 8.93 0.50
C LEU A 605 21.35 10.16 0.48
N VAL A 606 20.06 9.99 0.79
CA VAL A 606 19.12 11.11 0.96
C VAL A 606 19.59 12.03 2.09
N SER A 607 19.90 11.48 3.28
CA SER A 607 20.34 12.29 4.43
C SER A 607 21.68 13.00 4.17
N LEU A 608 22.63 12.34 3.51
CA LEU A 608 23.90 12.96 3.09
C LEU A 608 23.67 14.09 2.08
N GLN A 609 22.80 13.87 1.10
CA GLN A 609 22.46 14.87 0.09
C GLN A 609 21.79 16.10 0.69
N LEU A 610 20.80 15.91 1.57
CA LEU A 610 20.12 17.01 2.26
C LEU A 610 21.04 17.74 3.24
N GLY A 611 21.96 17.01 3.89
CA GLY A 611 23.02 17.58 4.73
C GLY A 611 24.18 18.22 3.97
N GLY A 612 24.16 18.23 2.64
CA GLY A 612 25.21 18.82 1.79
C GLY A 612 26.55 18.08 1.83
N ARG A 613 26.59 16.82 2.26
CA ARG A 613 27.81 15.99 2.43
C ARG A 613 28.09 15.13 1.19
N PHE A 614 28.17 15.77 0.02
CA PHE A 614 28.25 15.09 -1.28
C PHE A 614 29.49 14.21 -1.45
N ALA A 615 30.63 14.58 -0.86
CA ALA A 615 31.86 13.79 -0.92
C ALA A 615 31.66 12.38 -0.34
N GLU A 616 30.86 12.25 0.72
CA GLU A 616 30.61 11.00 1.42
C GLU A 616 29.59 10.10 0.69
N MET A 617 28.80 10.66 -0.22
CA MET A 617 27.83 9.90 -1.01
C MET A 617 28.51 8.91 -1.96
N THR A 618 29.68 9.25 -2.49
CA THR A 618 30.36 8.50 -3.58
C THR A 618 30.56 7.02 -3.29
N GLY A 619 31.08 6.68 -2.10
CA GLY A 619 31.29 5.29 -1.69
C GLY A 619 29.98 4.51 -1.51
N HIS A 620 28.97 5.14 -0.92
CA HIS A 620 27.66 4.53 -0.72
C HIS A 620 26.91 4.32 -2.04
N ALA A 621 26.98 5.29 -2.95
CA ALA A 621 26.33 5.23 -4.26
C ALA A 621 26.97 4.17 -5.17
N ARG A 622 28.31 4.04 -5.16
CA ARG A 622 28.99 2.94 -5.87
C ARG A 622 28.48 1.58 -5.37
N LYS A 623 28.43 1.39 -4.06
CA LYS A 623 27.93 0.12 -3.50
C LYS A 623 26.45 -0.10 -3.79
N LEU A 624 25.63 0.95 -3.77
CA LEU A 624 24.22 0.87 -4.15
C LEU A 624 24.05 0.45 -5.63
N MET A 625 24.88 0.96 -6.53
CA MET A 625 24.90 0.56 -7.94
C MET A 625 25.30 -0.90 -8.13
N GLU A 626 26.25 -1.42 -7.35
CA GLU A 626 26.59 -2.84 -7.36
C GLU A 626 25.42 -3.73 -6.91
N LEU A 627 24.67 -3.28 -5.89
CA LEU A 627 23.55 -4.03 -5.31
C LEU A 627 22.27 -3.95 -6.16
N ALA A 628 22.07 -2.85 -6.88
CA ALA A 628 20.87 -2.59 -7.66
C ALA A 628 21.22 -2.02 -9.06
N PRO A 629 21.94 -2.77 -9.91
CA PRO A 629 22.51 -2.25 -11.16
C PRO A 629 21.48 -1.85 -12.22
N ASN A 630 20.23 -2.29 -12.06
CA ASN A 630 19.13 -2.01 -12.98
C ASN A 630 18.05 -1.09 -12.36
N ASP A 631 18.24 -0.60 -11.13
CA ASP A 631 17.26 0.24 -10.45
C ASP A 631 17.47 1.72 -10.84
N PRO A 632 16.50 2.39 -11.51
CA PRO A 632 16.69 3.76 -11.95
C PRO A 632 16.95 4.78 -10.82
N GLN A 633 16.42 4.55 -9.62
CA GLN A 633 16.65 5.43 -8.47
C GLN A 633 18.07 5.29 -7.93
N ALA A 634 18.55 4.04 -7.79
CA ALA A 634 19.94 3.76 -7.43
C ALA A 634 20.93 4.41 -8.39
N LEU A 635 20.68 4.27 -9.70
CA LEU A 635 21.53 4.81 -10.75
C LEU A 635 21.55 6.35 -10.76
N ARG A 636 20.41 7.00 -10.45
CA ARG A 636 20.35 8.46 -10.29
C ARG A 636 21.16 8.95 -9.10
N PHE A 637 21.17 8.22 -7.97
CA PHE A 637 22.04 8.55 -6.86
C PHE A 637 23.52 8.44 -7.24
N SER A 638 23.92 7.43 -8.03
CA SER A 638 25.30 7.34 -8.55
C SER A 638 25.68 8.55 -9.39
N ILE A 639 24.79 8.98 -10.28
CA ILE A 639 25.00 10.15 -11.14
C ILE A 639 25.15 11.42 -10.31
N GLN A 640 24.21 11.67 -9.39
CA GLN A 640 24.26 12.84 -8.51
C GLN A 640 25.48 12.85 -7.60
N SER A 641 25.84 11.69 -7.03
CA SER A 641 27.02 11.52 -6.19
C SER A 641 28.31 11.73 -6.96
N GLY A 642 28.37 11.28 -8.22
CA GLY A 642 29.53 11.48 -9.08
C GLY A 642 29.72 12.94 -9.46
N VAL A 643 28.64 13.63 -9.85
CA VAL A 643 28.66 15.05 -10.23
C VAL A 643 28.99 15.95 -9.04
N TRP A 644 28.20 15.89 -7.97
CA TRP A 644 28.38 16.79 -6.82
C TRP A 644 29.47 16.34 -5.85
N GLY A 645 29.77 15.04 -5.79
CA GLY A 645 30.84 14.49 -4.95
C GLY A 645 32.23 14.47 -5.59
N GLY A 646 32.37 14.99 -6.83
CA GLY A 646 33.68 15.12 -7.49
C GLY A 646 34.24 13.80 -8.03
N ASN A 647 33.38 12.86 -8.42
CA ASN A 647 33.76 11.60 -9.06
C ASN A 647 33.05 11.43 -10.43
N PRO A 648 33.61 12.03 -11.51
CA PRO A 648 32.99 11.99 -12.84
C PRO A 648 32.84 10.58 -13.40
N GLU A 649 33.76 9.67 -13.08
CA GLU A 649 33.71 8.26 -13.50
C GLU A 649 32.45 7.57 -12.99
N LEU A 650 32.13 7.73 -11.70
CA LEU A 650 30.89 7.20 -11.11
C LEU A 650 29.64 7.78 -11.78
N ALA A 651 29.68 9.04 -12.20
CA ALA A 651 28.56 9.65 -12.91
C ALA A 651 28.36 9.06 -14.30
N GLU A 652 29.45 8.83 -15.04
CA GLU A 652 29.40 8.21 -16.36
C GLU A 652 29.01 6.73 -16.29
N ASP A 653 29.51 5.97 -15.30
CA ASP A 653 29.10 4.58 -15.06
C ASP A 653 27.61 4.49 -14.74
N GLY A 654 27.13 5.35 -13.84
CA GLY A 654 25.71 5.44 -13.48
C GLY A 654 24.84 5.80 -14.69
N TYR A 655 25.30 6.72 -15.53
CA TYR A 655 24.62 7.07 -16.78
C TYR A 655 24.59 5.92 -17.78
N ALA A 656 25.71 5.21 -17.98
CA ALA A 656 25.79 4.07 -18.90
C ALA A 656 24.85 2.93 -18.48
N ALA A 657 24.74 2.68 -17.17
CA ALA A 657 23.77 1.74 -16.62
C ALA A 657 22.32 2.25 -16.78
N LEU A 658 22.06 3.53 -16.49
CA LEU A 658 20.72 4.13 -16.62
C LEU A 658 20.24 4.13 -18.07
N LEU A 659 21.13 4.33 -19.03
CA LEU A 659 20.81 4.26 -20.45
C LEU A 659 20.31 2.87 -20.87
N LYS A 660 20.80 1.80 -20.23
CA LYS A 660 20.32 0.43 -20.47
C LYS A 660 18.99 0.16 -19.74
N ALA A 661 18.87 0.63 -18.49
CA ALA A 661 17.70 0.37 -17.65
C ALA A 661 16.48 1.23 -18.00
N ASP A 662 16.67 2.54 -18.20
CA ASP A 662 15.64 3.52 -18.56
C ASP A 662 16.19 4.60 -19.53
N PRO A 663 16.13 4.34 -20.85
CA PRO A 663 16.62 5.29 -21.86
C PRO A 663 15.91 6.66 -21.84
N ARG A 664 14.68 6.75 -21.31
CA ARG A 664 13.95 8.03 -21.26
C ARG A 664 14.54 8.93 -20.17
N GLN A 665 14.78 8.38 -18.99
CA GLN A 665 15.41 9.13 -17.88
C GLN A 665 16.87 9.46 -18.16
N ALA A 666 17.57 8.61 -18.93
CA ALA A 666 18.97 8.85 -19.30
C ALA A 666 19.17 10.19 -20.02
N GLN A 667 18.24 10.64 -20.86
CA GLN A 667 18.36 11.94 -21.55
C GLN A 667 18.38 13.14 -20.58
N ALA A 668 17.63 13.07 -19.48
CA ALA A 668 17.68 14.10 -18.44
C ALA A 668 18.99 14.01 -17.65
N ALA A 669 19.44 12.79 -17.36
CA ALA A 669 20.70 12.57 -16.64
C ALA A 669 21.93 13.06 -17.43
N ARG A 670 21.97 12.86 -18.75
CA ARG A 670 23.05 13.40 -19.60
C ARG A 670 23.16 14.91 -19.49
N ARG A 671 22.02 15.62 -19.62
CA ARG A 671 21.95 17.08 -19.46
C ARG A 671 22.43 17.53 -18.08
N PHE A 672 22.07 16.79 -17.03
CA PHE A 672 22.53 17.06 -15.68
C PHE A 672 24.05 16.89 -15.52
N ILE A 673 24.66 15.88 -16.14
CA ILE A 673 26.13 15.70 -16.08
C ILE A 673 26.85 16.80 -16.86
N ASP A 674 26.36 17.15 -18.05
CA ASP A 674 27.02 18.14 -18.93
C ASP A 674 26.92 19.58 -18.40
N ALA A 675 25.81 19.89 -17.73
CA ALA A 675 25.51 21.23 -17.23
C ALA A 675 24.86 21.17 -15.84
N ALA A 676 25.62 20.63 -14.89
CA ALA A 676 25.13 20.46 -13.52
C ALA A 676 24.84 21.82 -12.85
N PRO A 677 23.66 21.98 -12.20
CA PRO A 677 23.48 23.10 -11.28
C PRO A 677 24.48 22.99 -10.11
N PRO A 678 24.82 24.12 -9.46
CA PRO A 678 25.64 24.07 -8.26
C PRO A 678 24.99 23.15 -7.22
N ALA A 679 25.82 22.47 -6.44
CA ALA A 679 25.34 21.60 -5.39
C ALA A 679 24.44 22.40 -4.42
N PRO A 680 23.27 21.87 -4.02
CA PRO A 680 22.40 22.54 -3.07
C PRO A 680 23.17 22.95 -1.81
N PRO A 681 22.99 24.19 -1.29
CA PRO A 681 23.61 24.59 -0.04
C PRO A 681 23.09 23.73 1.11
N ARG A 682 23.95 23.49 2.11
CA ARG A 682 23.59 22.79 3.35
C ARG A 682 22.40 23.52 3.99
N ARG A 683 21.30 22.80 4.18
CA ARG A 683 20.10 23.32 4.85
C ARG A 683 20.25 23.32 6.36
#